data_AF-A0A6J1T0N8-F1
#
_entry.id   AF-A0A6J1T0N8-F1
#
_cell.length_a   1.000
_cell.length_b   1.000
_cell.length_c   1.000
_cell.angle_alpha   90.00
_cell.angle_beta   90.00
_cell.angle_gamma   90.00
#
_symmetry.space_group_name_H-M   'P 1'
#
loop_
_entity.id
_entity.type
_entity.pdbx_description
1 polymer ?
#
loop_
_entity_poly.entity_id
_entity_poly.type
_entity_poly.pdbx_seq_one_letter_code
_entity_poly.pdbx_strand_id
1 'polypeptide(L)'
;MVVVNDGWGKNLAVPMTETFACLTSNNKMTSRGVLTCRFNSHPFQERSLILDQPVKIGRSVARAKPAANNAIFDCKVLSRNHALLWYDAGKFYLQDTKSSNGTFVNNHRLSKGGEESTPREVCSGDIVQFGVDVMENAGKVTHGCIIATLRLYLPDGKEAKASPSTVHSQETVGLEELYALNSYLQEALQRENQLEKKLHSLQRLLDDLRKSCDLGWKALIDEDRLLSRVEILECQLQTYAKNATEDILREELRKLQEDKINYQGTAKQGLQKVLEEKLEAVQKLQDLENSKASVEMQCNGLKQLLARSQQDLKELAQKYSQQSVKLNSTEEQHQEVLQALEEEKKQLQSQLEEQIKAERALQTKLEGLQADGDLTQQQLEAVQAHLAGLESGVTMDLIIQRISDTLKVELKERLDNAELISEEDQISKKDLDNAGNNTNSIHRLKATIAMQNEMLASMREKEREYEKQNEQLDAELRKVQAVMERLKDNADDTHPQVNNRESDDTEVMKKLQWEAQQNEKQLRNGVDCVVQLEAQLSKLQQDEKYVRNGSENVAQLEGQLAKLQQDQKLNQPLLEERNEQCKRLTSKVEELEEELVVLRERFSQCNLERTRIFQDLRTLQASSGQITSAKLMMPGLVLMLAIFLFMWLQF
;
A
#
# COMPACT_ATOMS: atom_id res chain seq x y z
N MET A 1 37.19 -25.69 -13.16
CA MET A 1 38.07 -25.17 -12.09
C MET A 1 37.20 -24.33 -11.19
N VAL A 2 36.62 -24.97 -10.18
CA VAL A 2 35.73 -24.37 -9.19
C VAL A 2 36.52 -24.35 -7.90
N VAL A 3 36.68 -23.18 -7.29
CA VAL A 3 37.22 -23.07 -5.93
C VAL A 3 36.04 -22.75 -5.02
N VAL A 4 35.62 -23.79 -4.30
CA VAL A 4 34.80 -23.76 -3.09
C VAL A 4 35.77 -23.51 -1.92
N ASN A 5 35.43 -22.62 -0.99
CA ASN A 5 35.39 -22.97 0.44
C ASN A 5 34.83 -21.86 1.36
N ASP A 6 33.78 -22.27 2.08
CA ASP A 6 33.58 -22.21 3.53
C ASP A 6 33.61 -20.89 4.30
N GLY A 7 32.40 -20.43 4.64
CA GLY A 7 31.83 -20.63 5.98
C GLY A 7 32.45 -19.85 7.16
N TRP A 8 31.57 -19.31 8.02
CA TRP A 8 31.41 -19.70 9.43
C TRP A 8 30.45 -18.71 10.08
N GLY A 9 29.22 -19.16 10.31
CA GLY A 9 28.30 -18.53 11.26
C GLY A 9 28.76 -18.85 12.69
N LYS A 10 28.78 -17.84 13.55
CA LYS A 10 28.80 -18.01 15.00
C LYS A 10 27.84 -17.00 15.61
N ASN A 11 26.60 -17.47 15.83
CA ASN A 11 25.78 -17.03 16.94
C ASN A 11 26.56 -17.35 18.22
N LEU A 12 26.98 -16.33 18.95
CA LEU A 12 27.38 -16.47 20.35
C LEU A 12 26.44 -15.64 21.20
N ALA A 13 25.59 -16.37 21.92
CA ALA A 13 25.03 -15.94 23.18
C ALA A 13 26.17 -15.56 24.14
N VAL A 14 26.04 -14.41 24.79
CA VAL A 14 26.81 -14.01 25.98
C VAL A 14 25.86 -13.16 26.83
N PRO A 15 26.03 -13.10 28.16
CA PRO A 15 25.12 -13.77 29.09
C PRO A 15 24.34 -12.74 29.92
N MET A 16 23.18 -13.15 30.43
CA MET A 16 22.65 -12.56 31.66
C MET A 16 23.71 -12.72 32.75
N THR A 17 24.40 -11.62 33.05
CA THR A 17 25.11 -11.45 34.32
C THR A 17 24.43 -10.30 35.02
N GLU A 18 23.46 -10.68 35.84
CA GLU A 18 23.02 -9.87 36.97
C GLU A 18 24.26 -9.45 37.75
N THR A 19 24.65 -8.19 37.59
CA THR A 19 25.50 -7.53 38.57
C THR A 19 24.65 -6.45 39.19
N PHE A 20 23.85 -6.86 40.18
CA PHE A 20 23.33 -5.97 41.21
C PHE A 20 24.53 -5.34 41.94
N ALA A 21 25.03 -4.23 41.41
CA ALA A 21 25.83 -3.30 42.18
C ALA A 21 24.86 -2.34 42.88
N CYS A 22 24.38 -2.78 44.05
CA CYS A 22 23.81 -1.92 45.06
C CYS A 22 24.87 -0.87 45.42
N LEU A 23 24.75 0.33 44.86
CA LEU A 23 25.40 1.53 45.38
C LEU A 23 24.32 2.36 46.07
N THR A 24 24.14 2.03 47.35
CA THR A 24 23.99 2.95 48.47
C THR A 24 23.11 4.18 48.22
N SER A 25 21.88 4.08 48.77
CA SER A 25 21.08 5.16 49.33
C SER A 25 21.91 6.39 49.72
N ASN A 26 21.81 7.42 48.88
CA ASN A 26 21.79 8.81 49.27
C ASN A 26 20.77 9.47 48.36
N ASN A 27 19.52 9.57 48.84
CA ASN A 27 18.40 10.19 48.14
C ASN A 27 18.62 11.70 48.06
N LYS A 28 19.56 12.12 47.21
CA LYS A 28 19.61 13.46 46.66
C LYS A 28 18.76 13.42 45.40
N MET A 29 17.55 13.96 45.48
CA MET A 29 16.70 14.20 44.33
C MET A 29 17.43 15.20 43.41
N THR A 30 18.11 14.69 42.38
CA THR A 30 18.89 15.51 41.43
C THR A 30 18.16 15.61 40.10
N SER A 31 18.12 16.80 39.52
CA SER A 31 17.59 17.01 38.17
C SER A 31 18.46 16.31 37.13
N ARG A 32 17.85 15.66 36.12
CA ARG A 32 18.58 14.87 35.12
C ARG A 32 18.11 15.18 33.71
N GLY A 33 19.04 15.30 32.76
CA GLY A 33 18.75 15.42 31.33
C GLY A 33 19.40 14.29 30.53
N VAL A 34 18.66 13.70 29.60
CA VAL A 34 19.16 12.67 28.69
C VAL A 34 19.16 13.19 27.26
N LEU A 35 20.30 13.11 26.58
CA LEU A 35 20.47 13.47 25.18
C LEU A 35 20.56 12.20 24.33
N THR A 36 19.54 11.97 23.49
CA THR A 36 19.51 10.82 22.57
C THR A 36 19.85 11.27 21.15
N CYS A 37 20.82 10.60 20.51
CA CYS A 37 21.25 10.91 19.14
C CYS A 37 20.13 10.65 18.12
N ARG A 38 19.89 11.59 17.19
CA ARG A 38 18.97 11.39 16.05
C ARG A 38 19.71 10.84 14.82
N PHE A 39 18.96 10.30 13.88
CA PHE A 39 19.49 9.66 12.66
C PHE A 39 20.25 10.63 11.73
N ASN A 40 19.88 11.92 11.75
CA ASN A 40 20.51 12.99 10.97
C ASN A 40 21.64 13.72 11.74
N SER A 41 22.02 13.23 12.92
CA SER A 41 23.12 13.78 13.71
C SER A 41 24.45 13.13 13.35
N HIS A 42 25.55 13.84 13.59
CA HIS A 42 26.84 13.21 13.80
C HIS A 42 26.76 12.19 14.95
N PRO A 43 27.25 10.95 14.78
CA PRO A 43 27.00 9.87 15.75
C PRO A 43 27.57 10.16 17.14
N PHE A 44 26.77 9.94 18.18
CA PHE A 44 27.22 9.95 19.57
C PHE A 44 26.40 8.97 20.43
N GLN A 45 27.02 8.41 21.48
CA GLN A 45 26.31 7.60 22.47
C GLN A 45 25.45 8.47 23.39
N GLU A 46 24.28 7.96 23.77
CA GLU A 46 23.35 8.62 24.69
C GLU A 46 24.05 9.18 25.94
N ARG A 47 23.70 10.41 26.33
CA ARG A 47 24.32 11.11 27.46
C ARG A 47 23.31 11.36 28.56
N SER A 48 23.63 10.97 29.79
CA SER A 48 22.85 11.23 31.00
C SER A 48 23.56 12.28 31.86
N LEU A 49 22.99 13.48 31.93
CA LEU A 49 23.55 14.67 32.57
C LEU A 49 22.83 14.94 33.89
N ILE A 50 23.58 15.28 34.93
CA ILE A 50 23.03 15.82 36.18
C ILE A 50 23.00 17.34 36.05
N LEU A 51 21.82 17.94 36.18
CA LEU A 51 21.55 19.35 35.80
C LEU A 51 21.45 20.31 36.99
N ASP A 52 21.80 19.86 38.20
CA ASP A 52 21.81 20.68 39.42
C ASP A 52 22.83 21.83 39.36
N GLN A 53 23.85 21.68 38.51
CA GLN A 53 24.79 22.74 38.16
C GLN A 53 24.80 22.92 36.64
N PRO A 54 25.15 24.12 36.13
CA PRO A 54 25.25 24.34 34.70
C PRO A 54 26.21 23.37 34.00
N VAL A 55 25.65 22.51 33.15
CA VAL A 55 26.41 21.55 32.36
C VAL A 55 26.82 22.20 31.05
N LYS A 56 28.13 22.16 30.81
CA LYS A 56 28.74 22.68 29.59
C LYS A 56 28.59 21.70 28.44
N ILE A 57 28.02 22.19 27.34
CA ILE A 57 27.96 21.53 26.04
C ILE A 57 29.09 22.07 25.15
N GLY A 58 29.86 21.17 24.54
CA GLY A 58 30.92 21.60 23.64
C GLY A 58 31.78 20.48 23.06
N ARG A 59 32.82 20.88 22.34
CA ARG A 59 33.75 19.99 21.67
C ARG A 59 34.79 19.38 22.63
N SER A 60 35.15 18.12 22.38
CA SER A 60 36.26 17.41 23.02
C SER A 60 37.57 18.21 22.98
N VAL A 61 38.27 18.23 24.12
CA VAL A 61 39.60 18.83 24.29
C VAL A 61 40.46 17.91 25.17
N ALA A 62 41.79 18.10 25.16
CA ALA A 62 42.71 17.24 25.92
C ALA A 62 42.34 17.06 27.42
N ARG A 63 41.73 18.07 28.03
CA ARG A 63 41.30 18.05 29.45
C ARG A 63 39.88 17.52 29.68
N ALA A 64 39.03 17.44 28.65
CA ALA A 64 37.64 17.03 28.76
C ALA A 64 37.28 16.11 27.59
N LYS A 65 37.23 14.81 27.86
CA LYS A 65 36.89 13.77 26.88
C LYS A 65 35.39 13.47 26.89
N PRO A 66 34.81 13.00 25.78
CA PRO A 66 33.43 12.53 25.73
C PRO A 66 33.19 11.38 26.72
N ALA A 67 32.15 11.48 27.54
CA ALA A 67 31.74 10.43 28.47
C ALA A 67 30.21 10.41 28.61
N ALA A 68 29.64 9.27 29.00
CA ALA A 68 28.19 9.10 29.13
C ALA A 68 27.55 10.10 30.12
N ASN A 69 28.31 10.63 31.07
CA ASN A 69 27.85 11.58 32.09
C ASN A 69 28.11 13.07 31.76
N ASN A 70 28.60 13.39 30.55
CA ASN A 70 28.89 14.77 30.15
C ASN A 70 28.38 15.09 28.75
N ALA A 71 28.22 16.38 28.47
CA ALA A 71 27.77 16.90 27.18
C ALA A 71 28.94 17.32 26.27
N ILE A 72 30.03 16.55 26.32
CA ILE A 72 31.21 16.77 25.48
C ILE A 72 31.16 15.84 24.27
N PHE A 73 31.26 16.40 23.07
CA PHE A 73 31.14 15.70 21.79
C PHE A 73 32.44 15.78 21.00
N ASP A 74 32.80 14.69 20.32
CA ASP A 74 33.91 14.69 19.37
C ASP A 74 33.43 15.17 17.99
N CYS A 75 33.05 16.45 17.90
CA CYS A 75 32.45 17.02 16.70
C CYS A 75 33.16 18.34 16.33
N LYS A 76 33.73 18.39 15.12
CA LYS A 76 34.55 19.52 14.66
C LYS A 76 33.78 20.83 14.57
N VAL A 77 32.49 20.76 14.18
CA VAL A 77 31.62 21.93 13.97
C VAL A 77 31.11 22.54 15.28
N LEU A 78 31.37 21.91 16.43
CA LEU A 78 31.07 22.48 17.75
C LEU A 78 32.20 23.37 18.25
N SER A 79 31.80 24.40 19.00
CA SER A 79 32.71 25.26 19.76
C SER A 79 33.14 24.54 21.04
N ARG A 80 34.32 24.88 21.59
CA ARG A 80 34.80 24.31 22.86
C ARG A 80 33.87 24.65 24.03
N ASN A 81 33.27 25.84 24.00
CA ASN A 81 32.18 26.30 24.85
C ASN A 81 31.05 26.66 23.88
N HIS A 82 30.09 25.76 23.68
CA HIS A 82 29.06 25.95 22.66
C HIS A 82 27.74 26.40 23.28
N ALA A 83 27.30 25.67 24.30
CA ALA A 83 26.08 26.00 25.03
C ALA A 83 26.18 25.58 26.50
N LEU A 84 25.24 26.07 27.30
CA LEU A 84 25.03 25.68 28.69
C LEU A 84 23.59 25.16 28.86
N LEU A 85 23.46 24.03 29.55
CA LEU A 85 22.18 23.44 29.93
C LEU A 85 22.13 23.31 31.46
N TRP A 86 21.08 23.83 32.09
CA TRP A 86 20.92 23.75 33.54
C TRP A 86 19.45 23.68 33.95
N TYR A 87 19.23 23.30 35.20
CA TYR A 87 17.94 23.36 35.86
C TYR A 87 17.91 24.51 36.86
N ASP A 88 16.87 25.34 36.81
CA ASP A 88 16.65 26.42 37.77
C ASP A 88 15.15 26.63 38.03
N ALA A 89 14.78 26.85 39.29
CA ALA A 89 13.42 27.19 39.74
C ALA A 89 12.28 26.35 39.09
N GLY A 90 12.46 25.05 38.91
CA GLY A 90 11.43 24.17 38.33
C GLY A 90 11.47 24.00 36.81
N LYS A 91 12.39 24.68 36.12
CA LYS A 91 12.48 24.76 34.66
C LYS A 91 13.88 24.42 34.16
N PHE A 92 13.97 23.97 32.90
CA PHE A 92 15.25 23.70 32.25
C PHE A 92 15.57 24.80 31.25
N TYR A 93 16.82 25.25 31.23
CA TYR A 93 17.25 26.35 30.38
C TYR A 93 18.45 25.94 29.54
N LEU A 94 18.42 26.33 28.27
CA LEU A 94 19.51 26.21 27.32
C LEU A 94 19.95 27.61 26.86
N GLN A 95 21.25 27.85 26.87
CA GLN A 95 21.83 29.13 26.43
C GLN A 95 23.01 28.89 25.49
N ASP A 96 23.04 29.60 24.37
CA ASP A 96 24.19 29.65 23.47
C ASP A 96 25.29 30.55 24.06
N THR A 97 26.51 30.03 24.19
CA THR A 97 27.65 30.76 24.77
C THR A 97 28.60 31.31 23.69
N LYS A 98 28.08 32.10 22.75
CA LYS A 98 28.84 32.70 21.63
C LYS A 98 29.41 31.64 20.69
N SER A 99 28.60 30.65 20.35
CA SER A 99 28.99 29.59 19.43
C SER A 99 29.17 30.14 18.01
N SER A 100 30.15 29.60 17.27
CA SER A 100 30.43 30.06 15.91
C SER A 100 29.34 29.65 14.93
N ASN A 101 28.83 28.42 15.08
CA ASN A 101 27.88 27.80 14.16
C ASN A 101 26.43 27.83 14.66
N GLY A 102 26.17 28.39 15.85
CA GLY A 102 24.83 28.53 16.43
C GLY A 102 24.30 27.28 17.16
N THR A 103 23.45 27.53 18.15
CA THR A 103 22.59 26.56 18.83
C THR A 103 21.13 26.76 18.41
N PHE A 104 20.42 25.66 18.21
CA PHE A 104 19.03 25.65 17.75
C PHE A 104 18.16 24.76 18.66
N VAL A 105 16.93 25.19 18.89
CA VAL A 105 15.87 24.43 19.59
C VAL A 105 14.67 24.37 18.67
N ASN A 106 14.20 23.18 18.31
CA ASN A 106 13.07 22.95 17.39
C ASN A 106 13.21 23.78 16.11
N ASN A 107 14.38 23.72 15.47
CA ASN A 107 14.78 24.47 14.26
C ASN A 107 14.86 26.00 14.41
N HIS A 108 14.65 26.55 15.59
CA HIS A 108 14.80 27.99 15.86
C HIS A 108 16.17 28.29 16.46
N ARG A 109 16.91 29.21 15.85
CA ARG A 109 18.24 29.62 16.31
C ARG A 109 18.14 30.55 17.52
N LEU A 110 18.96 30.30 18.56
CA LEU A 110 18.91 31.09 19.80
C LEU A 110 19.58 32.47 19.71
N SER A 111 20.65 32.62 18.93
CA SER A 111 21.39 33.87 18.74
C SER A 111 22.07 33.92 17.37
N LYS A 112 22.56 35.11 16.97
CA LYS A 112 23.44 35.23 15.79
C LYS A 112 24.80 34.59 16.09
N GLY A 113 25.54 34.22 15.04
CA GLY A 113 26.83 33.53 15.21
C GLY A 113 27.83 34.41 15.94
N GLY A 114 28.46 33.87 16.99
CA GLY A 114 29.39 34.60 17.84
C GLY A 114 28.75 35.51 18.89
N GLU A 115 27.42 35.55 19.00
CA GLU A 115 26.69 36.29 20.04
C GLU A 115 26.10 35.34 21.10
N GLU A 116 26.00 35.82 22.33
CA GLU A 116 25.44 35.05 23.45
C GLU A 116 23.92 35.16 23.42
N SER A 117 23.22 34.04 23.57
CA SER A 117 21.75 34.07 23.60
C SER A 117 21.26 34.42 25.01
N THR A 118 20.01 34.89 25.10
CA THR A 118 19.28 34.84 26.37
C THR A 118 18.98 33.38 26.74
N PRO A 119 18.90 33.04 28.04
CA PRO A 119 18.47 31.71 28.48
C PRO A 119 17.09 31.36 27.91
N ARG A 120 17.00 30.25 27.18
CA ARG A 120 15.74 29.76 26.59
C ARG A 120 15.25 28.56 27.38
N GLU A 121 14.00 28.61 27.82
CA GLU A 121 13.35 27.46 28.46
C GLU A 121 13.20 26.32 27.44
N VAL A 122 13.59 25.11 27.84
CA VAL A 122 13.50 23.87 27.05
C VAL A 122 12.70 22.82 27.83
N CYS A 123 11.94 21.98 27.13
CA CYS A 123 11.11 20.95 27.73
C CYS A 123 11.52 19.54 27.29
N SER A 124 10.99 18.52 27.98
CA SER A 124 11.18 17.13 27.54
C SER A 124 10.54 16.92 26.17
N GLY A 125 11.27 16.30 25.24
CA GLY A 125 10.86 16.07 23.86
C GLY A 125 11.42 17.07 22.84
N ASP A 126 11.98 18.20 23.29
CA ASP A 126 12.55 19.21 22.37
C ASP A 126 13.75 18.64 21.59
N ILE A 127 13.89 19.10 20.34
CA ILE A 127 15.02 18.77 19.47
C ILE A 127 16.04 19.89 19.57
N VAL A 128 17.24 19.56 20.04
CA VAL A 128 18.36 20.50 20.10
C VAL A 128 19.39 20.17 19.04
N GLN A 129 19.87 21.21 18.36
CA GLN A 129 20.94 21.11 17.38
C GLN A 129 22.08 22.06 17.74
N PHE A 130 23.30 21.53 17.71
CA PHE A 130 24.53 22.26 17.98
C PHE A 130 25.37 22.30 16.70
N GLY A 131 25.53 23.50 16.15
CA GLY A 131 26.24 23.74 14.89
C GLY A 131 25.41 23.45 13.63
N VAL A 132 26.06 23.63 12.48
CA VAL A 132 25.53 23.34 11.14
C VAL A 132 26.53 22.48 10.38
N ASP A 133 26.05 21.72 9.40
CA ASP A 133 26.91 20.88 8.58
C ASP A 133 27.86 21.74 7.73
N VAL A 134 29.17 21.45 7.81
CA VAL A 134 30.20 22.20 7.09
C VAL A 134 30.88 21.28 6.08
N MET A 135 30.94 21.73 4.82
CA MET A 135 31.72 21.11 3.75
C MET A 135 33.10 21.77 3.68
N GLU A 136 34.17 20.98 3.69
CA GLU A 136 35.51 21.51 3.40
C GLU A 136 35.78 21.58 1.89
N ASN A 137 36.55 22.59 1.46
CA ASN A 137 36.88 22.90 0.07
C ASN A 137 37.63 21.75 -0.64
N ALA A 138 36.88 20.74 -1.10
CA ALA A 138 37.19 19.76 -2.15
C ALA A 138 36.07 18.71 -2.32
N GLY A 139 34.86 18.93 -1.77
CA GLY A 139 33.71 18.04 -1.94
C GLY A 139 33.86 16.63 -1.33
N LYS A 140 34.96 16.33 -0.64
CA LYS A 140 35.30 14.97 -0.19
C LYS A 140 34.95 14.66 1.27
N VAL A 141 34.72 15.67 2.12
CA VAL A 141 34.42 15.44 3.56
C VAL A 141 33.39 16.45 4.06
N THR A 142 32.24 15.95 4.50
CA THR A 142 31.23 16.70 5.27
C THR A 142 31.43 16.45 6.75
N HIS A 143 31.49 17.52 7.55
CA HIS A 143 31.49 17.43 9.00
C HIS A 143 30.07 17.71 9.52
N GLY A 144 29.40 16.67 10.00
CA GLY A 144 28.02 16.76 10.51
C GLY A 144 27.92 17.45 11.87
N CYS A 145 26.80 18.13 12.10
CA CYS A 145 26.41 18.74 13.38
C CYS A 145 25.82 17.73 14.39
N ILE A 146 25.64 18.15 15.64
CA ILE A 146 25.04 17.31 16.69
C ILE A 146 23.55 17.62 16.79
N ILE A 147 22.70 16.62 16.60
CA ILE A 147 21.24 16.72 16.73
C ILE A 147 20.77 15.69 17.76
N ALA A 148 20.14 16.17 18.84
CA ALA A 148 19.71 15.36 19.95
C ALA A 148 18.25 15.63 20.32
N THR A 149 17.55 14.61 20.76
CA THR A 149 16.27 14.78 21.47
C THR A 149 16.56 14.85 22.96
N LEU A 150 16.02 15.87 23.62
CA LEU A 150 16.11 16.07 25.06
C LEU A 150 15.03 15.23 25.77
N ARG A 151 15.41 14.49 26.80
CA ARG A 151 14.48 13.97 27.82
C ARG A 151 14.88 14.53 29.18
N LEU A 152 13.98 15.27 29.82
CA LEU A 152 14.28 16.03 31.03
C LEU A 152 13.49 15.49 32.22
N TYR A 153 14.16 15.25 33.34
CA TYR A 153 13.59 14.71 34.56
C TYR A 153 13.80 15.69 35.72
N LEU A 154 12.71 16.05 36.38
CA LEU A 154 12.72 16.87 37.58
C LEU A 154 13.40 16.12 38.75
N PRO A 155 13.86 16.84 39.79
CA PRO A 155 14.39 16.22 41.02
C PRO A 155 13.50 15.11 41.60
N ASP A 156 12.18 15.26 41.46
CA ASP A 156 11.16 14.29 41.91
C ASP A 156 11.13 12.99 41.08
N GLY A 157 12.01 12.84 40.09
CA GLY A 157 12.09 11.69 39.19
C GLY A 157 11.01 11.67 38.09
N LYS A 158 10.04 12.58 38.14
CA LYS A 158 9.02 12.75 37.10
C LYS A 158 9.62 13.41 35.86
N GLU A 159 9.23 12.93 34.69
CA GLU A 159 9.58 13.57 33.43
C GLU A 159 8.93 14.97 33.36
N ALA A 160 9.70 15.98 32.95
CA ALA A 160 9.21 17.33 32.79
C ALA A 160 8.14 17.36 31.68
N LYS A 161 7.09 18.16 31.86
CA LYS A 161 6.00 18.28 30.89
C LYS A 161 6.56 18.63 29.50
N ALA A 162 6.06 17.98 28.46
CA ALA A 162 6.41 18.31 27.08
C ALA A 162 5.95 19.74 26.73
N SER A 163 6.71 20.44 25.89
CA SER A 163 6.35 21.76 25.37
C SER A 163 4.94 21.71 24.76
N PRO A 164 4.05 22.70 25.01
CA PRO A 164 2.82 22.86 24.24
C PRO A 164 3.10 22.96 22.73
N SER A 165 4.30 23.40 22.36
CA SER A 165 4.81 23.51 20.99
C SER A 165 4.95 22.18 20.24
N THR A 166 4.83 21.03 20.92
CA THR A 166 4.86 19.69 20.31
C THR A 166 3.47 19.08 20.15
N VAL A 167 2.45 19.71 20.74
CA VAL A 167 1.04 19.44 20.42
C VAL A 167 0.67 20.45 19.35
N HIS A 168 0.46 20.01 18.11
CA HIS A 168 -0.12 20.88 17.08
C HIS A 168 -1.50 21.33 17.59
N SER A 169 -1.56 22.50 18.21
CA SER A 169 -2.78 23.29 18.26
C SER A 169 -3.17 23.50 16.80
N GLN A 170 -4.41 23.14 16.48
CA GLN A 170 -5.09 23.54 15.25
C GLN A 170 -5.21 25.08 15.25
N GLU A 171 -4.10 25.78 15.06
CA GLU A 171 -4.15 27.11 14.49
C GLU A 171 -4.50 26.89 13.03
N THR A 172 -5.72 27.28 12.67
CA THR A 172 -6.13 27.43 11.29
C THR A 172 -5.08 28.32 10.61
N VAL A 173 -4.19 27.71 9.83
CA VAL A 173 -3.23 28.42 8.99
C VAL A 173 -3.99 29.54 8.28
N GLY A 174 -3.57 30.79 8.50
CA GLY A 174 -4.23 31.94 7.91
C GLY A 174 -4.33 31.72 6.41
N LEU A 175 -5.54 31.90 5.84
CA LEU A 175 -5.78 31.66 4.42
C LEU A 175 -4.76 32.40 3.53
N GLU A 176 -4.33 33.58 3.98
CA GLU A 176 -3.30 34.42 3.35
C GLU A 176 -1.90 33.78 3.35
N GLU A 177 -1.49 33.14 4.45
CA GLU A 177 -0.22 32.39 4.55
C GLU A 177 -0.27 31.12 3.69
N LEU A 178 -1.43 30.48 3.61
CA LEU A 178 -1.64 29.30 2.78
C LEU A 178 -1.58 29.65 1.28
N TYR A 179 -2.13 30.79 0.88
CA TYR A 179 -1.98 31.33 -0.48
C TYR A 179 -0.55 31.74 -0.80
N ALA A 180 0.14 32.40 0.14
CA ALA A 180 1.55 32.75 -0.03
C ALA A 180 2.43 31.50 -0.18
N LEU A 181 2.21 30.48 0.64
CA LEU A 181 2.90 29.20 0.55
C LEU A 181 2.63 28.49 -0.78
N ASN A 182 1.37 28.46 -1.23
CA ASN A 182 1.03 27.91 -2.54
C ASN A 182 1.73 28.66 -3.67
N SER A 183 1.81 30.00 -3.60
CA SER A 183 2.56 30.80 -4.56
C SER A 183 4.05 30.45 -4.57
N TYR A 184 4.68 30.32 -3.40
CA TYR A 184 6.09 29.92 -3.32
C TYR A 184 6.32 28.50 -3.82
N LEU A 185 5.40 27.57 -3.57
CA LEU A 185 5.46 26.20 -4.10
C LEU A 185 5.36 26.18 -5.62
N GLN A 186 4.44 26.96 -6.20
CA GLN A 186 4.31 27.09 -7.65
C GLN A 186 5.56 27.71 -8.28
N GLU A 187 6.13 28.74 -7.64
CA GLU A 187 7.36 29.38 -8.12
C GLU A 187 8.58 28.44 -8.00
N ALA A 188 8.66 27.66 -6.92
CA ALA A 188 9.68 26.64 -6.74
C ALA A 188 9.56 25.55 -7.81
N LEU A 189 8.35 25.06 -8.07
CA LEU A 189 8.08 24.06 -9.11
C LEU A 189 8.43 24.59 -10.51
N GLN A 190 8.12 25.87 -10.80
CA GLN A 190 8.48 26.48 -12.08
C GLN A 190 10.00 26.63 -12.23
N ARG A 191 10.71 27.01 -11.16
CA ARG A 191 12.19 27.05 -11.15
C ARG A 191 12.79 25.66 -11.33
N GLU A 192 12.23 24.65 -10.68
CA GLU A 192 12.65 23.25 -10.82
C GLU A 192 12.52 22.78 -12.27
N ASN A 193 11.36 22.98 -12.89
CA ASN A 193 11.13 22.62 -14.30
C ASN A 193 12.08 23.36 -15.26
N GLN A 194 12.39 24.64 -14.98
CA GLN A 194 13.40 25.38 -15.77
C GLN A 194 14.81 24.79 -15.61
N LEU A 195 15.19 24.38 -14.40
CA LEU A 195 16.48 23.73 -14.13
C LEU A 195 16.54 22.36 -14.80
N GLU A 196 15.47 21.57 -14.73
CA GLU A 196 15.37 20.29 -15.42
C GLU A 196 15.53 20.45 -16.93
N LYS A 197 14.87 21.44 -17.55
CA LYS A 197 15.03 21.73 -18.98
C LYS A 197 16.46 22.13 -19.33
N LYS A 198 17.09 22.98 -18.52
CA LYS A 198 18.51 23.36 -18.70
C LYS A 198 19.43 22.16 -18.55
N LEU A 199 19.16 21.28 -17.59
CA LEU A 199 19.94 20.07 -17.35
C LEU A 199 19.82 19.09 -18.53
N HIS A 200 18.61 18.86 -19.06
CA HIS A 200 18.42 18.06 -20.26
C HIS A 200 19.14 18.68 -21.48
N SER A 201 19.10 20.00 -21.64
CA SER A 201 19.84 20.68 -22.71
C SER A 201 21.35 20.51 -22.56
N LEU A 202 21.88 20.61 -21.35
CA LEU A 202 23.31 20.42 -21.07
C LEU A 202 23.72 18.96 -21.29
N GLN A 203 22.90 17.99 -20.86
CA GLN A 203 23.13 16.57 -21.13
C GLN A 203 23.20 16.30 -22.63
N ARG A 204 22.26 16.84 -23.41
CA ARG A 204 22.28 16.73 -24.86
C ARG A 204 23.54 17.34 -25.47
N LEU A 205 23.93 18.54 -25.04
CA LEU A 205 25.17 19.18 -25.52
C LEU A 205 26.42 18.38 -25.15
N LEU A 206 26.46 17.78 -23.96
CA LEU A 206 27.55 16.89 -23.55
C LEU A 206 27.60 15.62 -24.39
N ASP A 207 26.45 15.02 -24.70
CA ASP A 207 26.39 13.85 -25.57
C ASP A 207 26.83 14.18 -27.01
N ASP A 208 26.41 15.34 -27.53
CA ASP A 208 26.81 15.81 -28.86
C ASP A 208 28.31 16.13 -28.89
N LEU A 209 28.84 16.78 -27.85
CA LEU A 209 30.28 17.02 -27.70
C LEU A 209 31.06 15.72 -27.62
N ARG A 210 30.59 14.73 -26.84
CA ARG A 210 31.21 13.42 -26.71
C ARG A 210 31.27 12.71 -28.06
N LYS A 211 30.16 12.67 -28.80
CA LYS A 211 30.11 12.10 -30.15
C LYS A 211 31.08 12.81 -31.10
N SER A 212 31.14 14.14 -31.06
CA SER A 212 32.08 14.91 -31.89
C SER A 212 33.53 14.63 -31.51
N CYS A 213 33.83 14.46 -30.22
CA CYS A 213 35.17 14.07 -29.77
C CYS A 213 35.51 12.66 -30.28
N ASP A 214 34.63 11.68 -30.08
CA ASP A 214 34.86 10.30 -30.54
C ASP A 214 35.09 10.24 -32.06
N LEU A 215 34.35 11.04 -32.83
CA LEU A 215 34.58 11.19 -34.27
C LEU A 215 35.93 11.86 -34.59
N GLY A 216 36.29 12.92 -33.87
CA GLY A 216 37.58 13.61 -34.04
C GLY A 216 38.77 12.71 -33.73
N TRP A 217 38.73 11.95 -32.63
CA TRP A 217 39.80 11.00 -32.28
C TRP A 217 39.91 9.86 -33.30
N LYS A 218 38.78 9.33 -33.82
CA LYS A 218 38.80 8.35 -34.92
C LYS A 218 39.43 8.91 -36.18
N ALA A 219 39.06 10.13 -36.58
CA ALA A 219 39.62 10.79 -37.75
C ALA A 219 41.14 10.99 -37.61
N LEU A 220 41.62 11.33 -36.41
CA LEU A 220 43.05 11.49 -36.15
C LEU A 220 43.81 10.16 -36.22
N ILE A 221 43.23 9.07 -35.71
CA ILE A 221 43.80 7.71 -35.87
C ILE A 221 43.83 7.31 -37.35
N ASP A 222 42.77 7.61 -38.10
CA ASP A 222 42.71 7.31 -39.52
C ASP A 222 43.73 8.12 -40.32
N GLU A 223 43.95 9.38 -39.95
CA GLU A 223 45.01 10.24 -40.53
C GLU A 223 46.40 9.68 -40.25
N ASP A 224 46.70 9.29 -39.01
CA ASP A 224 47.98 8.68 -38.63
C ASP A 224 48.24 7.36 -39.38
N ARG A 225 47.18 6.56 -39.57
CA ARG A 225 47.24 5.34 -40.37
C ARG A 225 47.51 5.62 -41.85
N LEU A 226 46.93 6.67 -42.40
CA LEU A 226 47.17 7.10 -43.79
C LEU A 226 48.59 7.64 -43.96
N LEU A 227 49.09 8.44 -43.03
CA LEU A 227 50.48 8.92 -43.00
C LEU A 227 51.46 7.75 -42.97
N SER A 228 51.28 6.83 -42.04
CA SER A 228 52.09 5.60 -41.97
C SER A 228 52.06 4.82 -43.28
N ARG A 229 50.90 4.76 -43.96
CA ARG A 229 50.78 4.10 -45.27
C ARG A 229 51.53 4.84 -46.37
N VAL A 230 51.47 6.18 -46.38
CA VAL A 230 52.21 7.02 -47.33
C VAL A 230 53.71 6.83 -47.13
N GLU A 231 54.21 6.86 -45.90
CA GLU A 231 55.63 6.63 -45.59
C GLU A 231 56.12 5.26 -46.09
N ILE A 232 55.30 4.22 -45.91
CA ILE A 232 55.62 2.88 -46.45
C ILE A 232 55.66 2.88 -47.98
N LEU A 233 54.69 3.53 -48.64
CA LEU A 233 54.64 3.61 -50.11
C LEU A 233 55.82 4.41 -50.66
N GLU A 234 56.22 5.49 -49.99
CA GLU A 234 57.41 6.28 -50.34
C GLU A 234 58.69 5.44 -50.20
N CYS A 235 58.82 4.69 -49.09
CA CYS A 235 59.93 3.75 -48.92
C CYS A 235 59.96 2.69 -50.03
N GLN A 236 58.81 2.10 -50.35
CA GLN A 236 58.67 1.11 -51.42
C GLN A 236 59.06 1.67 -52.78
N LEU A 237 58.58 2.87 -53.12
CA LEU A 237 58.97 3.58 -54.35
C LEU A 237 60.48 3.84 -54.39
N GLN A 238 61.07 4.22 -53.27
CA GLN A 238 62.50 4.49 -53.17
C GLN A 238 63.35 3.21 -53.34
N THR A 239 62.88 2.05 -52.84
CA THR A 239 63.52 0.75 -53.10
C THR A 239 63.38 0.30 -54.55
N TYR A 240 62.22 0.47 -55.17
CA TYR A 240 62.03 0.15 -56.60
C TYR A 240 62.85 1.05 -57.51
N ALA A 241 62.94 2.35 -57.19
CA ALA A 241 63.78 3.29 -57.93
C ALA A 241 65.27 2.94 -57.88
N LYS A 242 65.73 2.29 -56.80
CA LYS A 242 67.14 1.91 -56.61
C LYS A 242 67.48 0.51 -57.13
N ASN A 243 66.54 -0.46 -57.09
CA ASN A 243 66.84 -1.90 -57.30
C ASN A 243 65.82 -2.66 -58.19
N ALA A 244 65.18 -2.04 -59.19
CA ALA A 244 64.21 -2.76 -60.04
C ALA A 244 64.87 -3.78 -61.00
N THR A 245 65.14 -4.98 -60.49
CA THR A 245 65.40 -6.18 -61.31
C THR A 245 64.11 -6.98 -61.50
N GLU A 246 63.96 -7.62 -62.66
CA GLU A 246 62.73 -8.36 -63.03
C GLU A 246 62.35 -9.45 -62.00
N ASP A 247 63.34 -10.08 -61.36
CA ASP A 247 63.13 -11.12 -60.35
C ASP A 247 62.54 -10.57 -59.03
N ILE A 248 62.94 -9.36 -58.61
CA ILE A 248 62.37 -8.70 -57.42
C ILE A 248 60.90 -8.34 -57.66
N LEU A 249 60.58 -7.86 -58.87
CA LEU A 249 59.20 -7.54 -59.25
C LEU A 249 58.30 -8.80 -59.27
N ARG A 250 58.82 -9.95 -59.74
CA ARG A 250 58.08 -11.22 -59.71
C ARG A 250 57.85 -11.74 -58.29
N GLU A 251 58.83 -11.59 -57.41
CA GLU A 251 58.70 -11.99 -56.00
C GLU A 251 57.69 -11.11 -55.26
N GLU A 252 57.71 -9.80 -55.48
CA GLU A 252 56.74 -8.88 -54.89
C GLU A 252 55.32 -9.07 -55.44
N LEU A 253 55.17 -9.39 -56.74
CA LEU A 253 53.88 -9.78 -57.30
C LEU A 253 53.33 -11.04 -56.62
N ARG A 254 54.19 -12.03 -56.36
CA ARG A 254 53.82 -13.27 -55.67
C ARG A 254 53.36 -12.99 -54.23
N LYS A 255 54.10 -12.14 -53.49
CA LYS A 255 53.71 -11.70 -52.14
C LYS A 255 52.38 -10.96 -52.13
N LEU A 256 52.17 -10.02 -53.06
CA LEU A 256 50.89 -9.30 -53.17
C LEU A 256 49.71 -10.24 -53.50
N GLN A 257 49.94 -11.28 -54.30
CA GLN A 257 48.95 -12.32 -54.56
C GLN A 257 48.63 -13.14 -53.31
N GLU A 258 49.64 -13.51 -52.53
CA GLU A 258 49.48 -14.27 -51.29
C GLU A 258 48.76 -13.44 -50.21
N ASP A 259 49.16 -12.18 -50.04
CA ASP A 259 48.49 -11.22 -49.17
C ASP A 259 47.03 -11.02 -49.58
N LYS A 260 46.75 -10.85 -50.88
CA LYS A 260 45.38 -10.74 -51.40
C LYS A 260 44.53 -11.95 -51.01
N ILE A 261 45.06 -13.17 -51.17
CA ILE A 261 44.36 -14.40 -50.79
C ILE A 261 44.12 -14.44 -49.29
N ASN A 262 45.12 -14.07 -48.47
CA ASN A 262 45.02 -14.04 -47.01
C ASN A 262 43.98 -13.01 -46.52
N TYR A 263 43.99 -11.80 -47.08
CA TYR A 263 42.98 -10.78 -46.78
C TYR A 263 41.58 -11.22 -47.17
N GLN A 264 41.41 -11.81 -48.36
CA GLN A 264 40.12 -12.34 -48.80
C GLN A 264 39.63 -13.49 -47.90
N GLY A 265 40.54 -14.39 -47.48
CA GLY A 265 40.24 -15.48 -46.56
C GLY A 265 39.79 -14.96 -45.19
N THR A 266 40.55 -14.02 -44.62
CA THR A 266 40.25 -13.42 -43.31
C THR A 266 38.93 -12.64 -43.34
N ALA A 267 38.70 -11.85 -44.40
CA ALA A 267 37.45 -11.11 -44.57
C ALA A 267 36.25 -12.05 -44.70
N LYS A 268 36.39 -13.14 -45.48
CA LYS A 268 35.34 -14.16 -45.62
C LYS A 268 35.02 -14.83 -44.28
N GLN A 269 36.04 -15.22 -43.52
CA GLN A 269 35.86 -15.82 -42.19
C GLN A 269 35.21 -14.84 -41.21
N GLY A 270 35.63 -13.57 -41.22
CA GLY A 270 35.01 -12.51 -40.40
C GLY A 270 33.53 -12.31 -40.74
N LEU A 271 33.19 -12.26 -42.04
CA LEU A 271 31.81 -12.15 -42.49
C LEU A 271 30.97 -13.37 -42.11
N GLN A 272 31.53 -14.58 -42.22
CA GLN A 272 30.86 -15.82 -41.79
C GLN A 272 30.56 -15.80 -40.30
N LYS A 273 31.53 -15.42 -39.47
CA LYS A 273 31.35 -15.32 -38.02
C LYS A 273 30.27 -14.30 -37.65
N VAL A 274 30.28 -13.11 -38.27
CA VAL A 274 29.24 -12.10 -38.03
C VAL A 274 27.86 -12.61 -38.46
N LEU A 275 27.78 -13.34 -39.58
CA LEU A 275 26.53 -13.92 -40.04
C LEU A 275 26.00 -14.98 -39.06
N GLU A 276 26.87 -15.84 -38.53
CA GLU A 276 26.52 -16.82 -37.48
C GLU A 276 26.03 -16.12 -36.21
N GLU A 277 26.75 -15.10 -35.72
CA GLU A 277 26.34 -14.31 -34.56
C GLU A 277 24.97 -13.63 -34.80
N LYS A 278 24.69 -13.16 -36.02
CA LYS A 278 23.40 -12.58 -36.39
C LYS A 278 22.29 -13.62 -36.40
N LEU A 279 22.53 -14.81 -36.94
CA LEU A 279 21.56 -15.89 -36.94
C LEU A 279 21.23 -16.35 -35.52
N GLU A 280 22.23 -16.52 -34.66
CA GLU A 280 22.02 -16.84 -33.24
C GLU A 280 21.22 -15.76 -32.50
N ALA A 281 21.50 -14.48 -32.77
CA ALA A 281 20.77 -13.37 -32.17
C ALA A 281 19.30 -13.36 -32.62
N VAL A 282 19.03 -13.62 -33.90
CA VAL A 282 17.67 -13.72 -34.45
C VAL A 282 16.93 -14.91 -33.82
N GLN A 283 17.59 -16.05 -33.66
CA GLN A 283 16.97 -17.21 -33.04
C GLN A 283 16.63 -16.95 -31.56
N LYS A 284 17.53 -16.31 -30.80
CA LYS A 284 17.26 -15.88 -29.42
C LYS A 284 16.11 -14.88 -29.34
N LEU A 285 16.00 -13.96 -30.30
CA LEU A 285 14.87 -13.02 -30.37
C LEU A 285 13.56 -13.78 -30.58
N GLN A 286 13.53 -14.75 -31.50
CA GLN A 286 12.33 -15.56 -31.74
C GLN A 286 11.91 -16.35 -30.49
N ASP A 287 12.86 -16.93 -29.76
CA ASP A 287 12.58 -17.66 -28.52
C ASP A 287 12.03 -16.73 -27.42
N LEU A 288 12.58 -15.53 -27.30
CA LEU A 288 12.09 -14.51 -26.37
C LEU A 288 10.69 -14.01 -26.75
N GLU A 289 10.40 -13.82 -28.04
CA GLU A 289 9.07 -13.46 -28.51
C GLU A 289 8.04 -14.53 -28.19
N ASN A 290 8.38 -15.81 -28.41
CA ASN A 290 7.52 -16.94 -28.06
C ASN A 290 7.28 -17.02 -26.54
N SER A 291 8.34 -16.83 -25.74
CA SER A 291 8.23 -16.78 -24.28
C SER A 291 7.37 -15.60 -23.81
N LYS A 292 7.53 -14.43 -24.42
CA LYS A 292 6.73 -13.24 -24.13
C LYS A 292 5.25 -13.50 -24.44
N ALA A 293 4.93 -14.06 -25.59
CA ALA A 293 3.55 -14.39 -25.96
C ALA A 293 2.92 -15.38 -24.98
N SER A 294 3.69 -16.37 -24.50
CA SER A 294 3.23 -17.32 -23.48
C SER A 294 2.92 -16.63 -22.14
N VAL A 295 3.81 -15.75 -21.67
CA VAL A 295 3.61 -15.00 -20.43
C VAL A 295 2.44 -14.02 -20.55
N GLU A 296 2.27 -13.35 -21.70
CA GLU A 296 1.13 -12.49 -21.97
C GLU A 296 -0.19 -13.27 -21.94
N MET A 297 -0.22 -14.48 -22.50
CA MET A 297 -1.40 -15.36 -22.43
C MET A 297 -1.72 -15.76 -20.98
N GLN A 298 -0.71 -16.09 -20.18
CA GLN A 298 -0.90 -16.40 -18.76
C GLN A 298 -1.42 -15.19 -17.97
N CYS A 299 -0.84 -14.00 -18.20
CA CYS A 299 -1.29 -12.76 -17.57
C CYS A 299 -2.75 -12.45 -17.94
N ASN A 300 -3.13 -12.63 -19.20
CA ASN A 300 -4.51 -12.45 -19.63
C ASN A 300 -5.46 -13.47 -18.96
N GLY A 301 -5.04 -14.72 -18.80
CA GLY A 301 -5.78 -15.74 -18.05
C GLY A 301 -5.98 -15.35 -16.58
N LEU A 302 -4.93 -14.90 -15.90
CA LEU A 302 -5.00 -14.43 -14.51
C LEU A 302 -5.89 -13.20 -14.36
N LYS A 303 -5.82 -12.25 -15.29
CA LYS A 303 -6.71 -11.07 -15.31
C LYS A 303 -8.17 -11.46 -15.45
N GLN A 304 -8.50 -12.42 -16.32
CA GLN A 304 -9.87 -12.92 -16.44
C GLN A 304 -10.34 -13.63 -15.17
N LEU A 305 -9.47 -14.42 -14.54
CA LEU A 305 -9.80 -15.09 -13.27
C LEU A 305 -10.05 -14.08 -12.15
N LEU A 306 -9.19 -13.06 -12.04
CA LEU A 306 -9.35 -11.97 -11.07
C LEU A 306 -10.68 -11.25 -11.30
N ALA A 307 -11.01 -10.89 -12.55
CA ALA A 307 -12.26 -10.22 -12.89
C ALA A 307 -13.49 -11.07 -12.51
N ARG A 308 -13.46 -12.39 -12.76
CA ARG A 308 -14.52 -13.32 -12.34
C ARG A 308 -14.64 -13.36 -10.82
N SER A 309 -13.53 -13.55 -10.10
CA SER A 309 -13.55 -13.59 -8.62
C SER A 309 -14.06 -12.30 -7.99
N GLN A 310 -13.73 -11.13 -8.57
CA GLN A 310 -14.26 -9.84 -8.13
C GLN A 310 -15.77 -9.71 -8.38
N GLN A 311 -16.26 -10.25 -9.49
CA GLN A 311 -17.70 -10.29 -9.77
C GLN A 311 -18.41 -11.20 -8.76
N ASP A 312 -17.89 -12.40 -8.49
CA ASP A 312 -18.44 -13.33 -7.52
C ASP A 312 -18.50 -12.71 -6.11
N LEU A 313 -17.45 -12.00 -5.69
CA LEU A 313 -17.42 -11.27 -4.41
C LEU A 313 -18.46 -10.16 -4.35
N LYS A 314 -18.69 -9.42 -5.45
CA LYS A 314 -19.75 -8.40 -5.52
C LYS A 314 -21.12 -9.03 -5.39
N GLU A 315 -21.37 -10.13 -6.09
CA GLU A 315 -22.64 -10.86 -6.01
C GLU A 315 -22.88 -11.42 -4.59
N LEU A 316 -21.83 -11.94 -3.94
CA LEU A 316 -21.92 -12.44 -2.58
C LEU A 316 -22.18 -11.32 -1.57
N ALA A 317 -21.49 -10.19 -1.70
CA ALA A 317 -21.72 -9.00 -0.87
C ALA A 317 -23.15 -8.47 -1.05
N GLN A 318 -23.67 -8.47 -2.28
CA GLN A 318 -25.05 -8.09 -2.55
C GLN A 318 -26.04 -9.05 -1.88
N LYS A 319 -25.83 -10.37 -1.99
CA LYS A 319 -26.66 -11.37 -1.30
C LYS A 319 -26.64 -11.19 0.22
N TYR A 320 -25.46 -10.93 0.80
CA TYR A 320 -25.32 -10.69 2.24
C TYR A 320 -26.06 -9.42 2.68
N SER A 321 -25.93 -8.33 1.92
CA SER A 321 -26.67 -7.08 2.21
C SER A 321 -28.20 -7.28 2.17
N GLN A 322 -28.70 -8.06 1.20
CA GLN A 322 -30.13 -8.38 1.09
C GLN A 322 -30.61 -9.24 2.26
N GLN A 323 -29.79 -10.21 2.71
CA GLN A 323 -30.11 -11.02 3.89
C GLN A 323 -30.11 -10.17 5.16
N SER A 324 -29.15 -9.27 5.34
CA SER A 324 -29.10 -8.37 6.49
C SER A 324 -30.33 -7.45 6.57
N VAL A 325 -30.78 -6.88 5.44
CA VAL A 325 -32.02 -6.08 5.40
C VAL A 325 -33.24 -6.91 5.78
N LYS A 326 -33.34 -8.15 5.29
CA LYS A 326 -34.44 -9.05 5.68
C LYS A 326 -34.41 -9.35 7.19
N LEU A 327 -33.23 -9.65 7.73
CA LEU A 327 -33.04 -9.96 9.15
C LEU A 327 -33.44 -8.76 10.02
N ASN A 328 -33.00 -7.54 9.68
CA ASN A 328 -33.40 -6.33 10.37
C ASN A 328 -34.92 -6.11 10.30
N SER A 329 -35.55 -6.32 9.13
CA SER A 329 -37.01 -6.17 9.02
C SER A 329 -37.78 -7.21 9.86
N THR A 330 -37.25 -8.43 10.00
CA THR A 330 -37.85 -9.44 10.88
C THR A 330 -37.60 -9.13 12.36
N GLU A 331 -36.44 -8.56 12.70
CA GLU A 331 -36.16 -8.08 14.07
C GLU A 331 -37.08 -6.92 14.45
N GLU A 332 -37.32 -5.96 13.55
CA GLU A 332 -38.28 -4.87 13.76
C GLU A 332 -39.70 -5.41 13.97
N GLN A 333 -40.16 -6.34 13.13
CA GLN A 333 -41.46 -7.00 13.32
C GLN A 333 -41.54 -7.75 14.66
N HIS A 334 -40.47 -8.44 15.07
CA HIS A 334 -40.43 -9.11 16.36
C HIS A 334 -40.46 -8.13 17.54
N GLN A 335 -39.79 -6.99 17.43
CA GLN A 335 -39.84 -5.95 18.45
C GLN A 335 -41.24 -5.33 18.58
N GLU A 336 -41.93 -5.07 17.46
CA GLU A 336 -43.32 -4.59 17.48
C GLU A 336 -44.25 -5.58 18.17
N VAL A 337 -44.12 -6.88 17.86
CA VAL A 337 -44.93 -7.92 18.51
C VAL A 337 -44.63 -8.03 20.00
N LEU A 338 -43.36 -7.93 20.41
CA LEU A 338 -42.99 -7.94 21.82
C LEU A 338 -43.58 -6.75 22.58
N GLN A 339 -43.55 -5.55 21.99
CA GLN A 339 -44.17 -4.35 22.58
C GLN A 339 -45.69 -4.53 22.73
N ALA A 340 -46.36 -5.04 21.70
CA ALA A 340 -47.80 -5.31 21.77
C ALA A 340 -48.16 -6.33 22.86
N LEU A 341 -47.39 -7.41 22.98
CA LEU A 341 -47.57 -8.41 24.04
C LEU A 341 -47.32 -7.84 25.44
N GLU A 342 -46.36 -6.93 25.58
CA GLU A 342 -46.05 -6.27 26.85
C GLU A 342 -47.16 -5.29 27.26
N GLU A 343 -47.76 -4.59 26.30
CA GLU A 343 -48.95 -3.76 26.50
C GLU A 343 -50.17 -4.59 26.90
N GLU A 344 -50.46 -5.70 26.20
CA GLU A 344 -51.55 -6.62 26.55
C GLU A 344 -51.36 -7.20 27.96
N LYS A 345 -50.13 -7.62 28.29
CA LYS A 345 -49.80 -8.11 29.64
C LYS A 345 -50.09 -7.05 30.69
N LYS A 346 -49.73 -5.78 30.43
CA LYS A 346 -49.99 -4.67 31.36
C LYS A 346 -51.50 -4.39 31.51
N GLN A 347 -52.27 -4.48 30.43
CA GLN A 347 -53.72 -4.36 30.48
C GLN A 347 -54.35 -5.48 31.31
N LEU A 348 -53.95 -6.73 31.08
CA LEU A 348 -54.43 -7.88 31.84
C LEU A 348 -54.04 -7.79 33.33
N GLN A 349 -52.84 -7.30 33.64
CA GLN A 349 -52.42 -7.03 35.02
C GLN A 349 -53.31 -5.98 35.68
N SER A 350 -53.63 -4.88 34.98
CA SER A 350 -54.55 -3.84 35.50
C SER A 350 -55.96 -4.40 35.74
N GLN A 351 -56.48 -5.21 34.81
CA GLN A 351 -57.78 -5.87 34.97
C GLN A 351 -57.79 -6.82 36.17
N LEU A 352 -56.72 -7.60 36.36
CA LEU A 352 -56.58 -8.49 37.51
C LEU A 352 -56.54 -7.71 38.82
N GLU A 353 -55.82 -6.59 38.88
CA GLU A 353 -55.81 -5.72 40.07
C GLU A 353 -57.18 -5.12 40.39
N GLU A 354 -57.95 -4.72 39.37
CA GLU A 354 -59.34 -4.26 39.55
C GLU A 354 -60.24 -5.38 40.09
N GLN A 355 -60.13 -6.59 39.54
CA GLN A 355 -60.88 -7.75 40.03
C GLN A 355 -60.52 -8.09 41.48
N ILE A 356 -59.23 -8.05 41.84
CA ILE A 356 -58.78 -8.27 43.23
C ILE A 356 -59.36 -7.18 44.17
N LYS A 357 -59.41 -5.92 43.74
CA LYS A 357 -60.03 -4.83 44.53
C LYS A 357 -61.53 -5.07 44.70
N ALA A 358 -62.23 -5.48 43.64
CA ALA A 358 -63.64 -5.81 43.70
C ALA A 358 -63.92 -7.01 44.62
N GLU A 359 -63.11 -8.06 44.53
CA GLU A 359 -63.19 -9.23 45.42
C GLU A 359 -63.00 -8.83 46.89
N ARG A 360 -61.98 -8.01 47.20
CA ARG A 360 -61.79 -7.48 48.57
C ARG A 360 -62.98 -6.66 49.04
N ALA A 361 -63.55 -5.81 48.18
CA ALA A 361 -64.74 -5.04 48.52
C ALA A 361 -65.95 -5.95 48.81
N LEU A 362 -66.16 -6.99 48.01
CA LEU A 362 -67.18 -8.00 48.27
C LEU A 362 -66.91 -8.77 49.56
N GLN A 363 -65.66 -9.11 49.85
CA GLN A 363 -65.27 -9.79 51.08
C GLN A 363 -65.57 -8.93 52.31
N THR A 364 -65.26 -7.63 52.28
CA THR A 364 -65.64 -6.70 53.38
C THR A 364 -67.16 -6.58 53.53
N LYS A 365 -67.93 -6.62 52.44
CA LYS A 365 -69.40 -6.64 52.52
C LYS A 365 -69.92 -7.95 53.11
N LEU A 366 -69.30 -9.08 52.77
CA LEU A 366 -69.63 -10.39 53.31
C LEU A 366 -69.35 -10.45 54.82
N GLU A 367 -68.19 -9.95 55.25
CA GLU A 367 -67.85 -9.82 56.67
C GLU A 367 -68.85 -8.90 57.40
N GLY A 368 -69.27 -7.80 56.78
CA GLY A 368 -70.32 -6.91 57.32
C GLY A 368 -71.67 -7.61 57.47
N LEU A 369 -72.12 -8.31 56.43
CA LEU A 369 -73.38 -9.07 56.47
C LEU A 369 -73.32 -10.26 57.44
N GLN A 370 -72.15 -10.89 57.62
CA GLN A 370 -71.95 -11.91 58.64
C GLN A 370 -72.04 -11.31 60.04
N ALA A 371 -71.44 -10.14 60.29
CA ALA A 371 -71.58 -9.45 61.57
C ALA A 371 -73.04 -9.04 61.86
N ASP A 372 -73.78 -8.59 60.84
CA ASP A 372 -75.22 -8.31 60.96
C ASP A 372 -76.04 -9.59 61.17
N GLY A 373 -75.66 -10.69 60.51
CA GLY A 373 -76.22 -12.02 60.72
C GLY A 373 -76.02 -12.53 62.14
N ASP A 374 -74.82 -12.39 62.68
CA ASP A 374 -74.49 -12.73 64.07
C ASP A 374 -75.25 -11.85 65.06
N LEU A 375 -75.39 -10.55 64.75
CA LEU A 375 -76.18 -9.61 65.56
C LEU A 375 -77.67 -9.99 65.58
N THR A 376 -78.24 -10.30 64.42
CA THR A 376 -79.64 -10.72 64.31
C THR A 376 -79.85 -12.09 64.95
N GLN A 377 -78.89 -13.01 64.85
CA GLN A 377 -78.93 -14.29 65.56
C GLN A 377 -78.88 -14.09 67.08
N GLN A 378 -78.00 -13.23 67.59
CA GLN A 378 -77.96 -12.88 69.02
C GLN A 378 -79.28 -12.23 69.48
N GLN A 379 -79.88 -11.36 68.66
CA GLN A 379 -81.19 -10.78 68.94
C GLN A 379 -82.30 -11.83 68.92
N LEU A 380 -82.25 -12.80 68.00
CA LEU A 380 -83.20 -13.91 67.92
C LEU A 380 -83.06 -14.86 69.12
N GLU A 381 -81.84 -15.18 69.53
CA GLU A 381 -81.54 -15.94 70.74
C GLU A 381 -82.04 -15.20 71.99
N ALA A 382 -81.89 -13.87 72.06
CA ALA A 382 -82.46 -13.05 73.12
C ALA A 382 -84.00 -13.03 73.12
N VAL A 383 -84.63 -13.01 71.95
CA VAL A 383 -86.10 -13.10 71.82
C VAL A 383 -86.62 -14.50 72.13
N GLN A 384 -85.90 -15.56 71.75
CA GLN A 384 -86.22 -16.94 72.11
C GLN A 384 -86.04 -17.18 73.62
N ALA A 385 -85.02 -16.60 74.25
CA ALA A 385 -84.86 -16.58 75.70
C ALA A 385 -86.00 -15.80 76.40
N HIS A 386 -86.49 -14.72 75.79
CA HIS A 386 -87.66 -13.99 76.27
C HIS A 386 -88.97 -14.78 76.09
N LEU A 387 -89.13 -15.53 75.00
CA LEU A 387 -90.30 -16.38 74.73
C LEU A 387 -90.34 -17.63 75.61
N ALA A 388 -89.19 -18.16 76.03
CA ALA A 388 -89.12 -19.26 77.00
C ALA A 388 -89.49 -18.84 78.43
N GLY A 389 -89.63 -17.54 78.70
CA GLY A 389 -89.89 -16.97 80.05
C GLY A 389 -91.29 -16.44 80.32
N LEU A 390 -92.27 -16.57 79.40
CA LEU A 390 -93.61 -15.98 79.55
C LEU A 390 -94.71 -17.04 79.52
N GLU A 391 -94.97 -17.61 80.69
CA GLU A 391 -96.26 -18.20 81.04
C GLU A 391 -97.31 -17.09 81.24
N SER A 392 -98.50 -17.32 80.70
CA SER A 392 -99.77 -16.61 80.93
C SER A 392 -100.02 -15.25 80.22
N GLY A 393 -100.91 -15.32 79.23
CA GLY A 393 -102.04 -14.39 79.06
C GLY A 393 -101.77 -12.95 78.63
N VAL A 394 -101.66 -12.69 77.32
CA VAL A 394 -101.95 -11.37 76.72
C VAL A 394 -102.67 -11.54 75.37
N THR A 395 -103.69 -10.71 75.14
CA THR A 395 -104.70 -10.75 74.08
C THR A 395 -104.21 -10.30 72.70
N MET A 396 -104.75 -10.94 71.66
CA MET A 396 -104.40 -10.86 70.23
C MET A 396 -104.46 -9.44 69.61
N ASP A 397 -105.11 -8.45 70.24
CA ASP A 397 -105.34 -7.13 69.65
C ASP A 397 -104.15 -6.16 69.73
N LEU A 398 -103.20 -6.37 70.66
CA LEU A 398 -102.02 -5.49 70.79
C LEU A 398 -100.90 -5.84 69.79
N ILE A 399 -100.92 -7.06 69.25
CA ILE A 399 -99.94 -7.57 68.28
C ILE A 399 -100.23 -7.01 66.87
N ILE A 400 -101.51 -6.84 66.52
CA ILE A 400 -101.93 -6.34 65.20
C ILE A 400 -101.52 -4.86 65.01
N GLN A 401 -101.59 -4.05 66.06
CA GLN A 401 -101.23 -2.63 65.98
C GLN A 401 -99.71 -2.42 65.80
N ARG A 402 -98.89 -3.28 66.44
CA ARG A 402 -97.42 -3.19 66.36
C ARG A 402 -96.84 -3.72 65.04
N ILE A 403 -97.47 -4.76 64.47
CA ILE A 403 -97.12 -5.26 63.13
C ILE A 403 -97.47 -4.22 62.05
N SER A 404 -98.59 -3.48 62.21
CA SER A 404 -98.99 -2.43 61.26
C SER A 404 -98.03 -1.23 61.23
N ASP A 405 -97.44 -0.86 62.36
CA ASP A 405 -96.46 0.24 62.43
C ASP A 405 -95.06 -0.19 61.95
N THR A 406 -94.70 -1.45 62.12
CA THR A 406 -93.41 -2.00 61.65
C THR A 406 -93.39 -2.16 60.12
N LEU A 407 -94.49 -2.64 59.54
CA LEU A 407 -94.64 -2.78 58.07
C LEU A 407 -94.69 -1.43 57.32
N LYS A 408 -95.07 -0.33 57.99
CA LYS A 408 -95.07 1.02 57.39
C LYS A 408 -93.67 1.62 57.26
N VAL A 409 -92.72 1.22 58.10
CA VAL A 409 -91.32 1.69 58.04
C VAL A 409 -90.56 0.92 56.96
N GLU A 410 -90.78 -0.40 56.88
CA GLU A 410 -90.10 -1.30 55.93
C GLU A 410 -90.55 -1.14 54.47
N LEU A 411 -91.77 -0.64 54.23
CA LEU A 411 -92.27 -0.32 52.88
C LEU A 411 -91.81 1.05 52.37
N LYS A 412 -91.32 1.95 53.24
CA LYS A 412 -90.85 3.28 52.85
C LYS A 412 -89.38 3.26 52.42
N GLU A 413 -88.56 2.39 53.00
CA GLU A 413 -87.14 2.20 52.63
C GLU A 413 -86.94 1.41 51.32
N ARG A 414 -87.93 0.60 50.92
CA ARG A 414 -87.86 -0.19 49.67
C ARG A 414 -88.40 0.54 48.43
N LEU A 415 -89.03 1.71 48.59
CA LEU A 415 -89.60 2.48 47.49
C LEU A 415 -88.63 3.55 46.92
N ASP A 416 -87.54 3.89 47.63
CA ASP A 416 -86.55 4.88 47.18
C ASP A 416 -85.36 4.28 46.40
N ASN A 417 -85.31 2.96 46.20
CA ASN A 417 -84.18 2.25 45.55
C ASN A 417 -84.52 1.57 44.22
N ALA A 418 -85.61 1.95 43.56
CA ALA A 418 -86.05 1.38 42.28
C ALA A 418 -86.47 2.44 41.27
N GLU A 419 -85.62 3.44 41.03
CA GLU A 419 -85.67 4.33 39.86
C GLU A 419 -84.23 4.61 39.39
N LEU A 420 -83.82 3.95 38.29
CA LEU A 420 -82.87 4.41 37.25
C LEU A 420 -82.31 3.21 36.45
N ILE A 421 -83.17 2.49 35.72
CA ILE A 421 -82.76 1.79 34.48
C ILE A 421 -83.92 1.86 33.48
N SER A 422 -83.93 2.87 32.61
CA SER A 422 -84.32 2.68 31.21
C SER A 422 -83.76 3.79 30.32
N GLU A 423 -82.98 3.34 29.33
CA GLU A 423 -82.91 3.82 27.94
C GLU A 423 -82.26 5.18 27.62
N GLU A 424 -81.13 5.14 26.91
CA GLU A 424 -81.14 5.56 25.50
C GLU A 424 -79.97 4.94 24.67
N ASP A 425 -80.39 4.44 23.52
CA ASP A 425 -79.73 3.91 22.33
C ASP A 425 -78.31 4.35 21.94
N GLN A 426 -77.53 3.38 21.44
CA GLN A 426 -76.85 3.46 20.12
C GLN A 426 -76.27 2.10 19.69
N ILE A 427 -77.12 1.20 19.15
CA ILE A 427 -76.66 0.07 18.32
C ILE A 427 -76.59 0.56 16.87
N SER A 428 -75.43 1.09 16.48
CA SER A 428 -75.13 1.39 15.09
C SER A 428 -74.46 0.19 14.42
N LYS A 429 -75.20 -0.52 13.56
CA LYS A 429 -74.73 -1.13 12.28
C LYS A 429 -73.22 -1.50 12.18
N LYS A 430 -72.70 -2.38 13.04
CA LYS A 430 -71.32 -2.90 12.91
C LYS A 430 -71.15 -4.41 13.14
N ASP A 431 -72.22 -5.12 13.50
CA ASP A 431 -72.12 -6.54 13.88
C ASP A 431 -72.48 -7.55 12.77
N LEU A 432 -72.75 -7.10 11.54
CA LEU A 432 -72.94 -7.98 10.38
C LEU A 432 -71.74 -8.04 9.42
N ASP A 433 -70.75 -7.15 9.55
CA ASP A 433 -69.52 -7.19 8.74
C ASP A 433 -68.36 -7.95 9.43
N ASN A 434 -68.50 -8.25 10.74
CA ASN A 434 -67.42 -8.83 11.55
C ASN A 434 -67.30 -10.37 11.42
N ALA A 435 -68.35 -11.05 10.94
CA ALA A 435 -68.30 -12.51 10.69
C ALA A 435 -67.58 -12.88 9.37
N GLY A 436 -67.63 -12.00 8.35
CA GLY A 436 -66.98 -12.19 7.05
C GLY A 436 -65.48 -11.86 7.05
N ASN A 437 -65.05 -10.89 7.86
CA ASN A 437 -63.64 -10.54 8.01
C ASN A 437 -62.89 -11.51 8.94
N ASN A 438 -63.56 -12.06 9.96
CA ASN A 438 -62.97 -13.12 10.80
C ASN A 438 -62.77 -14.42 10.03
N THR A 439 -63.65 -14.80 9.10
CA THR A 439 -63.45 -16.02 8.29
C THR A 439 -62.28 -15.89 7.30
N ASN A 440 -62.08 -14.74 6.66
CA ASN A 440 -60.95 -14.52 5.76
C ASN A 440 -59.60 -14.33 6.48
N SER A 441 -59.59 -13.68 7.64
CA SER A 441 -58.39 -13.58 8.49
C SER A 441 -58.03 -14.92 9.13
N ILE A 442 -59.02 -15.72 9.58
CA ILE A 442 -58.81 -17.10 10.03
C ILE A 442 -58.31 -17.99 8.89
N HIS A 443 -58.79 -17.81 7.65
CA HIS A 443 -58.32 -18.62 6.51
C HIS A 443 -56.89 -18.26 6.09
N ARG A 444 -56.49 -16.98 6.16
CA ARG A 444 -55.10 -16.52 5.95
C ARG A 444 -54.17 -16.95 7.08
N LEU A 445 -54.63 -16.90 8.33
CA LEU A 445 -53.90 -17.42 9.49
C LEU A 445 -53.73 -18.94 9.37
N LYS A 446 -54.77 -19.69 8.97
CA LYS A 446 -54.66 -21.14 8.73
C LYS A 446 -53.68 -21.48 7.60
N ALA A 447 -53.66 -20.70 6.51
CA ALA A 447 -52.69 -20.89 5.42
C ALA A 447 -51.25 -20.55 5.85
N THR A 448 -51.08 -19.50 6.65
CA THR A 448 -49.77 -19.10 7.20
C THR A 448 -49.26 -20.12 8.22
N ILE A 449 -50.14 -20.62 9.09
CA ILE A 449 -49.83 -21.69 10.04
C ILE A 449 -49.49 -22.99 9.30
N ALA A 450 -50.19 -23.33 8.21
CA ALA A 450 -49.85 -24.50 7.40
C ALA A 450 -48.45 -24.38 6.77
N MET A 451 -48.11 -23.22 6.22
CA MET A 451 -46.81 -22.95 5.61
C MET A 451 -45.68 -22.92 6.67
N GLN A 452 -45.96 -22.37 7.85
CA GLN A 452 -45.03 -22.41 8.99
C GLN A 452 -44.84 -23.83 9.53
N ASN A 453 -45.89 -24.66 9.57
CA ASN A 453 -45.80 -26.06 9.97
C ASN A 453 -45.00 -26.91 8.97
N GLU A 454 -45.08 -26.60 7.68
CA GLU A 454 -44.30 -27.27 6.63
C GLU A 454 -42.82 -26.86 6.68
N MET A 455 -42.54 -25.57 6.94
CA MET A 455 -41.19 -25.07 7.21
C MET A 455 -40.59 -25.70 8.49
N LEU A 456 -41.38 -25.80 9.57
CA LEU A 456 -40.97 -26.46 10.81
C LEU A 456 -40.75 -27.96 10.62
N ALA A 457 -41.54 -28.63 9.78
CA ALA A 457 -41.33 -30.04 9.44
C ALA A 457 -40.00 -30.24 8.68
N SER A 458 -39.69 -29.36 7.72
CA SER A 458 -38.42 -29.39 6.99
C SER A 458 -37.21 -29.08 7.89
N MET A 459 -37.35 -28.12 8.82
CA MET A 459 -36.29 -27.83 9.79
C MET A 459 -36.06 -29.00 10.76
N ARG A 460 -37.14 -29.62 11.27
CA ARG A 460 -37.05 -30.81 12.14
C ARG A 460 -36.44 -32.02 11.44
N GLU A 461 -36.61 -32.14 10.13
CA GLU A 461 -35.99 -33.21 9.35
C GLU A 461 -34.48 -33.00 9.21
N LYS A 462 -34.04 -31.76 8.97
CA LYS A 462 -32.61 -31.40 8.99
C LYS A 462 -32.00 -31.52 10.39
N GLU A 463 -32.71 -31.13 11.44
CA GLU A 463 -32.27 -31.33 12.83
C GLU A 463 -32.08 -32.82 13.14
N ARG A 464 -33.01 -33.69 12.74
CA ARG A 464 -32.86 -35.15 12.86
C ARG A 464 -31.68 -35.70 12.07
N GLU A 465 -31.35 -35.09 10.93
CA GLU A 465 -30.23 -35.51 10.10
C GLU A 465 -28.89 -35.10 10.74
N TYR A 466 -28.82 -33.89 11.31
CA TYR A 466 -27.67 -33.45 12.11
C TYR A 466 -27.54 -34.25 13.43
N GLU A 467 -28.64 -34.60 14.09
CA GLU A 467 -28.62 -35.47 15.27
C GLU A 467 -28.08 -36.86 14.94
N LYS A 468 -28.48 -37.46 13.82
CA LYS A 468 -27.92 -38.75 13.37
C LYS A 468 -26.42 -38.66 13.07
N GLN A 469 -25.97 -37.56 12.47
CA GLN A 469 -24.54 -37.33 12.20
C GLN A 469 -23.75 -37.15 13.49
N ASN A 470 -24.30 -36.42 14.48
CA ASN A 470 -23.69 -36.28 15.79
C ASN A 470 -23.69 -37.60 16.57
N GLU A 471 -24.76 -38.39 16.52
CA GLU A 471 -24.80 -39.72 17.14
C GLU A 471 -23.77 -40.68 16.50
N GLN A 472 -23.56 -40.59 15.18
CA GLN A 472 -22.51 -41.34 14.50
C GLN A 472 -21.12 -40.90 14.95
N LEU A 473 -20.87 -39.58 15.04
CA LEU A 473 -19.60 -39.05 15.48
C LEU A 473 -19.32 -39.39 16.96
N ASP A 474 -20.34 -39.34 17.81
CA ASP A 474 -20.27 -39.78 19.21
C ASP A 474 -20.05 -41.28 19.34
N ALA A 475 -20.62 -42.10 18.45
CA ALA A 475 -20.36 -43.53 18.41
C ALA A 475 -18.91 -43.84 18.00
N GLU A 476 -18.31 -43.05 17.08
CA GLU A 476 -16.90 -43.18 16.74
C GLU A 476 -15.99 -42.69 17.86
N LEU A 477 -16.31 -41.57 18.50
CA LEU A 477 -15.61 -41.07 19.68
C LEU A 477 -15.65 -42.07 20.84
N ARG A 478 -16.80 -42.72 21.09
CA ARG A 478 -16.90 -43.79 22.09
C ARG A 478 -16.12 -45.03 21.73
N LYS A 479 -15.99 -45.39 20.45
CA LYS A 479 -15.11 -46.49 20.02
C LYS A 479 -13.64 -46.14 20.29
N VAL A 480 -13.23 -44.92 19.96
CA VAL A 480 -11.85 -44.45 20.21
C VAL A 480 -11.56 -44.36 21.71
N GLN A 481 -12.50 -43.83 22.50
CA GLN A 481 -12.41 -43.78 23.96
C GLN A 481 -12.37 -45.19 24.57
N ALA A 482 -13.22 -46.12 24.12
CA ALA A 482 -13.17 -47.51 24.59
C ALA A 482 -11.87 -48.23 24.21
N VAL A 483 -11.24 -47.88 23.08
CA VAL A 483 -9.90 -48.39 22.75
C VAL A 483 -8.84 -47.76 23.66
N MET A 484 -8.93 -46.46 23.98
CA MET A 484 -8.03 -45.81 24.93
C MET A 484 -8.21 -46.31 26.38
N GLU A 485 -9.44 -46.56 26.83
CA GLU A 485 -9.73 -47.13 28.16
C GLU A 485 -9.20 -48.57 28.25
N ARG A 486 -9.39 -49.41 27.22
CA ARG A 486 -8.81 -50.77 27.18
C ARG A 486 -7.28 -50.75 27.16
N LEU A 487 -6.67 -49.74 26.54
CA LEU A 487 -5.22 -49.55 26.55
C LEU A 487 -4.72 -49.01 27.89
N LYS A 488 -5.55 -48.29 28.65
CA LYS A 488 -5.26 -47.84 30.01
C LYS A 488 -5.44 -48.94 31.05
N ASP A 489 -6.53 -49.70 30.99
CA ASP A 489 -6.78 -50.83 31.90
C ASP A 489 -5.74 -51.95 31.70
N ASN A 490 -5.24 -52.14 30.48
CA ASN A 490 -4.12 -53.04 30.21
C ASN A 490 -2.74 -52.49 30.64
N ALA A 491 -2.64 -51.20 30.98
CA ALA A 491 -1.41 -50.58 31.45
C ALA A 491 -1.31 -50.54 32.99
N ASP A 492 -2.44 -50.52 33.72
CA ASP A 492 -2.45 -50.38 35.17
C ASP A 492 -2.47 -51.71 35.95
N ASP A 493 -2.87 -52.84 35.33
CA ASP A 493 -2.90 -54.17 36.00
C ASP A 493 -1.75 -55.09 35.57
N THR A 494 -0.50 -54.68 35.78
CA THR A 494 0.61 -55.65 35.91
C THR A 494 1.62 -55.25 36.98
N HIS A 495 1.30 -55.57 38.24
CA HIS A 495 2.34 -55.99 39.18
C HIS A 495 2.37 -57.53 39.24
N PRO A 496 3.56 -58.17 39.16
CA PRO A 496 3.68 -59.54 38.72
C PRO A 496 3.76 -60.53 39.88
N GLN A 497 2.97 -61.60 39.85
CA GLN A 497 3.41 -62.89 40.38
C GLN A 497 2.94 -64.08 39.51
N VAL A 498 3.93 -64.63 38.79
CA VAL A 498 4.31 -66.06 38.77
C VAL A 498 3.43 -67.07 37.99
N ASN A 499 4.08 -67.61 36.94
CA ASN A 499 4.14 -68.99 36.44
C ASN A 499 3.33 -69.48 35.22
N ASN A 500 4.14 -69.95 34.26
CA ASN A 500 3.98 -71.07 33.34
C ASN A 500 2.87 -71.02 32.27
N ARG A 501 3.26 -70.77 31.01
CA ARG A 501 2.76 -71.45 29.77
C ARG A 501 3.50 -70.96 28.51
N GLU A 502 4.72 -71.42 28.32
CA GLU A 502 5.51 -71.19 27.09
C GLU A 502 5.03 -72.15 25.98
N SER A 503 4.11 -71.73 25.10
CA SER A 503 3.95 -72.33 23.76
C SER A 503 3.11 -71.49 22.79
N ASP A 504 2.12 -70.72 23.25
CA ASP A 504 1.27 -69.89 22.38
C ASP A 504 1.78 -68.43 22.24
N ASP A 505 2.56 -67.95 23.22
CA ASP A 505 3.01 -66.56 23.28
C ASP A 505 3.98 -66.17 22.15
N THR A 506 4.74 -67.12 21.59
CA THR A 506 5.67 -66.83 20.49
C THR A 506 4.99 -66.54 19.16
N GLU A 507 3.79 -67.09 18.93
CA GLU A 507 3.05 -66.90 17.68
C GLU A 507 2.22 -65.60 17.72
N VAL A 508 1.65 -65.31 18.89
CA VAL A 508 0.95 -64.05 19.18
C VAL A 508 1.94 -62.86 19.17
N MET A 509 3.14 -63.01 19.75
CA MET A 509 4.18 -61.98 19.69
C MET A 509 4.62 -61.69 18.25
N LYS A 510 4.77 -62.71 17.39
CA LYS A 510 5.13 -62.49 15.99
C LYS A 510 4.02 -61.78 15.21
N LYS A 511 2.74 -62.09 15.48
CA LYS A 511 1.60 -61.39 14.87
C LYS A 511 1.50 -59.93 15.32
N LEU A 512 1.61 -59.67 16.63
CA LEU A 512 1.61 -58.32 17.18
C LEU A 512 2.80 -57.50 16.67
N GLN A 513 3.98 -58.11 16.53
CA GLN A 513 5.16 -57.45 15.98
C GLN A 513 4.99 -57.13 14.50
N TRP A 514 4.35 -58.01 13.72
CA TRP A 514 4.01 -57.76 12.31
C TRP A 514 2.98 -56.63 12.16
N GLU A 515 1.92 -56.63 12.97
CA GLU A 515 0.89 -55.58 12.95
C GLU A 515 1.43 -54.23 13.43
N ALA A 516 2.28 -54.21 14.47
CA ALA A 516 2.99 -53.01 14.91
C ALA A 516 3.87 -52.44 13.79
N GLN A 517 4.56 -53.30 13.04
CA GLN A 517 5.40 -52.87 11.91
C GLN A 517 4.58 -52.33 10.73
N GLN A 518 3.37 -52.85 10.49
CA GLN A 518 2.46 -52.34 9.47
C GLN A 518 1.86 -50.98 9.90
N ASN A 519 1.46 -50.85 11.16
CA ASN A 519 0.95 -49.59 11.70
C ASN A 519 2.03 -48.51 11.73
N GLU A 520 3.28 -48.86 12.06
CA GLU A 520 4.40 -47.91 12.02
C GLU A 520 4.70 -47.45 10.58
N LYS A 521 4.58 -48.33 9.59
CA LYS A 521 4.68 -47.96 8.17
C LYS A 521 3.53 -47.06 7.72
N GLN A 522 2.30 -47.33 8.16
CA GLN A 522 1.16 -46.46 7.85
C GLN A 522 1.28 -45.09 8.51
N LEU A 523 1.76 -45.02 9.75
CA LEU A 523 2.04 -43.76 10.43
C LEU A 523 3.14 -42.98 9.71
N ARG A 524 4.24 -43.63 9.31
CA ARG A 524 5.32 -42.98 8.53
C ARG A 524 4.81 -42.42 7.21
N ASN A 525 4.01 -43.19 6.46
CA ASN A 525 3.40 -42.71 5.22
C ASN A 525 2.44 -41.54 5.45
N GLY A 526 1.69 -41.55 6.56
CA GLY A 526 0.82 -40.44 6.96
C GLY A 526 1.61 -39.19 7.33
N VAL A 527 2.69 -39.33 8.10
CA VAL A 527 3.60 -38.24 8.46
C VAL A 527 4.28 -37.66 7.22
N ASP A 528 4.75 -38.49 6.29
CA ASP A 528 5.34 -38.04 5.03
C ASP A 528 4.32 -37.27 4.17
N CYS A 529 3.05 -37.67 4.18
CA CYS A 529 1.96 -36.95 3.51
C CYS A 529 1.71 -35.56 4.15
N VAL A 530 1.71 -35.48 5.49
CA VAL A 530 1.56 -34.21 6.21
C VAL A 530 2.74 -33.27 5.92
N VAL A 531 3.98 -33.78 5.93
CA VAL A 531 5.18 -33.00 5.60
C VAL A 531 5.13 -32.49 4.16
N GLN A 532 4.64 -33.30 3.21
CA GLN A 532 4.43 -32.87 1.83
C GLN A 532 3.36 -31.79 1.71
N LEU A 533 2.25 -31.90 2.44
CA LEU A 533 1.20 -30.88 2.47
C LEU A 533 1.70 -29.57 3.10
N GLU A 534 2.47 -29.64 4.18
CA GLU A 534 3.10 -28.47 4.82
C GLU A 534 4.09 -27.75 3.88
N ALA A 535 4.86 -28.53 3.11
CA ALA A 535 5.75 -27.98 2.08
C ALA A 535 4.98 -27.31 0.93
N GLN A 536 3.86 -27.88 0.50
CA GLN A 536 2.98 -27.28 -0.50
C GLN A 536 2.32 -26.00 0.02
N LEU A 537 1.89 -25.98 1.28
CA LEU A 537 1.28 -24.82 1.94
C LEU A 537 2.28 -23.66 2.06
N SER A 538 3.53 -23.97 2.42
CA SER A 538 4.62 -22.99 2.47
C SER A 538 4.92 -22.40 1.09
N LYS A 539 4.87 -23.22 0.04
CA LYS A 539 5.07 -22.77 -1.35
C LYS A 539 3.93 -21.86 -1.82
N LEU A 540 2.68 -22.23 -1.52
CA LEU A 540 1.51 -21.40 -1.83
C LEU A 540 1.51 -20.06 -1.08
N GLN A 541 1.94 -20.03 0.18
CA GLN A 541 2.10 -18.78 0.94
C GLN A 541 3.21 -17.88 0.36
N GLN A 542 4.27 -18.48 -0.18
CA GLN A 542 5.33 -17.74 -0.86
C GLN A 542 4.83 -17.18 -2.20
N ASP A 543 4.08 -17.97 -2.97
CA ASP A 543 3.44 -17.56 -4.22
C ASP A 543 2.40 -16.46 -3.98
N GLU A 544 1.64 -16.50 -2.88
CA GLU A 544 0.70 -15.43 -2.49
C GLU A 544 1.42 -14.10 -2.24
N LYS A 545 2.59 -14.13 -1.59
CA LYS A 545 3.43 -12.93 -1.40
C LYS A 545 3.97 -12.39 -2.73
N TYR A 546 4.37 -13.28 -3.64
CA TYR A 546 4.79 -12.88 -4.99
C TYR A 546 3.65 -12.25 -5.79
N VAL A 547 2.44 -12.80 -5.71
CA VAL A 547 1.26 -12.25 -6.38
C VAL A 547 0.85 -10.91 -5.77
N ARG A 548 0.93 -10.76 -4.45
CA ARG A 548 0.63 -9.50 -3.75
C ARG A 548 1.59 -8.38 -4.15
N ASN A 549 2.89 -8.66 -4.18
CA ASN A 549 3.90 -7.72 -4.68
C ASN A 549 3.74 -7.46 -6.19
N GLY A 550 3.33 -8.47 -6.97
CA GLY A 550 2.98 -8.32 -8.38
C GLY A 550 1.78 -7.37 -8.59
N SER A 551 0.77 -7.44 -7.74
CA SER A 551 -0.41 -6.57 -7.78
C SER A 551 -0.07 -5.11 -7.48
N GLU A 552 0.83 -4.84 -6.54
CA GLU A 552 1.31 -3.48 -6.25
C GLU A 552 2.10 -2.90 -7.43
N ASN A 553 2.95 -3.72 -8.06
CA ASN A 553 3.67 -3.34 -9.27
C ASN A 553 2.72 -3.11 -10.47
N VAL A 554 1.66 -3.90 -10.61
CA VAL A 554 0.63 -3.70 -11.65
C VAL A 554 -0.14 -2.41 -11.40
N ALA A 555 -0.54 -2.10 -10.17
CA ALA A 555 -1.20 -0.83 -9.85
C ALA A 555 -0.28 0.39 -10.11
N GLN A 556 1.02 0.24 -9.85
CA GLN A 556 2.01 1.28 -10.14
C GLN A 556 2.23 1.46 -11.65
N LEU A 557 2.26 0.38 -12.42
CA LEU A 557 2.37 0.40 -13.87
C LEU A 557 1.09 0.96 -14.53
N GLU A 558 -0.09 0.64 -14.01
CA GLU A 558 -1.37 1.22 -14.46
C GLU A 558 -1.42 2.73 -14.21
N GLY A 559 -0.91 3.19 -13.06
CA GLY A 559 -0.76 4.62 -12.76
C GLY A 559 0.24 5.33 -13.69
N GLN A 560 1.34 4.67 -14.07
CA GLN A 560 2.30 5.19 -15.05
C GLN A 560 1.71 5.21 -16.47
N LEU A 561 0.95 4.18 -16.85
CA LEU A 561 0.30 4.10 -18.16
C LEU A 561 -0.76 5.20 -18.33
N ALA A 562 -1.54 5.49 -17.28
CA ALA A 562 -2.52 6.56 -17.28
C ALA A 562 -1.87 7.95 -17.46
N LYS A 563 -0.72 8.19 -16.81
CA LYS A 563 0.07 9.41 -17.00
C LYS A 563 0.60 9.52 -18.43
N LEU A 564 1.19 8.44 -18.97
CA LEU A 564 1.70 8.42 -20.34
C LEU A 564 0.59 8.63 -21.39
N GLN A 565 -0.61 8.07 -21.17
CA GLN A 565 -1.77 8.31 -22.05
C GLN A 565 -2.25 9.76 -22.00
N GLN A 566 -2.18 10.40 -20.84
CA GLN A 566 -2.53 11.82 -20.68
C GLN A 566 -1.49 12.73 -21.34
N ASP A 567 -0.20 12.42 -21.19
CA ASP A 567 0.89 13.14 -21.86
C ASP A 567 0.85 12.94 -23.39
N GLN A 568 0.48 11.75 -23.85
CA GLN A 568 0.27 11.48 -25.27
C GLN A 568 -0.87 12.32 -25.84
N LYS A 569 -2.01 12.42 -25.14
CA LYS A 569 -3.12 13.29 -25.55
C LYS A 569 -2.74 14.77 -25.58
N LEU A 570 -1.92 15.22 -24.63
CA LEU A 570 -1.47 16.60 -24.56
C LEU A 570 -0.49 16.95 -25.69
N ASN A 571 0.37 15.99 -26.09
CA ASN A 571 1.38 16.18 -27.13
C ASN A 571 0.88 15.88 -28.56
N GLN A 572 -0.29 15.25 -28.71
CA GLN A 572 -0.87 14.91 -30.00
C GLN A 572 -1.03 16.09 -30.98
N PRO A 573 -1.56 17.27 -30.59
CA PRO A 573 -1.67 18.41 -31.51
C PRO A 573 -0.30 18.96 -31.94
N LEU A 574 0.69 18.92 -31.05
CA LEU A 574 2.05 19.37 -31.35
C LEU A 574 2.75 18.43 -32.36
N LEU A 575 2.44 17.14 -32.28
CA LEU A 575 2.94 16.12 -33.21
C LEU A 575 2.29 16.24 -34.59
N GLU A 576 1.00 16.57 -34.63
CA GLU A 576 0.26 16.86 -35.87
C GLU A 576 0.80 18.11 -36.56
N GLU A 577 1.04 19.19 -35.82
CA GLU A 577 1.66 20.42 -36.36
C GLU A 577 3.05 20.15 -36.94
N ARG A 578 3.87 19.35 -36.24
CA ARG A 578 5.19 18.94 -36.75
C ARG A 578 5.11 18.04 -37.98
N ASN A 579 4.16 17.11 -38.03
CA ASN A 579 3.97 16.27 -39.21
C ASN A 579 3.53 17.09 -40.43
N GLU A 580 2.67 18.09 -40.25
CA GLU A 580 2.34 19.02 -41.33
C GLU A 580 3.54 19.87 -41.76
N GLN A 581 4.39 20.27 -40.83
CA GLN A 581 5.63 20.98 -41.14
C GLN A 581 6.62 20.09 -41.92
N CYS A 582 6.78 18.83 -41.51
CA CYS A 582 7.59 17.85 -42.24
C CYS A 582 7.05 17.63 -43.65
N LYS A 583 5.73 17.45 -43.84
CA LYS A 583 5.13 17.32 -45.17
C LYS A 583 5.42 18.53 -46.06
N ARG A 584 5.30 19.74 -45.51
CA ARG A 584 5.64 20.98 -46.24
C ARG A 584 7.12 21.03 -46.65
N LEU A 585 8.03 20.62 -45.77
CA LEU A 585 9.46 20.57 -46.07
C LEU A 585 9.80 19.49 -47.09
N THR A 586 9.17 18.32 -47.03
CA THR A 586 9.37 17.25 -48.01
C THR A 586 8.95 17.72 -49.41
N SER A 587 7.78 18.35 -49.54
CA SER A 587 7.34 18.91 -50.82
C SER A 587 8.30 19.99 -51.34
N LYS A 588 8.88 20.81 -50.45
CA LYS A 588 9.91 21.80 -50.81
C LYS A 588 11.21 21.15 -51.32
N VAL A 589 11.59 20.02 -50.74
CA VAL A 589 12.78 19.26 -51.17
C VAL A 589 12.54 18.64 -52.54
N GLU A 590 11.36 18.06 -52.77
CA GLU A 590 10.97 17.53 -54.09
C GLU A 590 11.02 18.63 -55.18
N GLU A 591 10.48 19.82 -54.90
CA GLU A 591 10.59 20.99 -55.80
C GLU A 591 12.05 21.35 -56.12
N LEU A 592 12.93 21.39 -55.11
CA LEU A 592 14.35 21.72 -55.29
C LEU A 592 15.12 20.62 -56.04
N GLU A 593 14.74 19.35 -55.86
CA GLU A 593 15.31 18.25 -56.61
C GLU A 593 14.95 18.35 -58.10
N GLU A 594 13.71 18.71 -58.43
CA GLU A 594 13.29 18.99 -59.81
C GLU A 594 14.09 20.17 -60.41
N GLU A 595 14.25 21.27 -59.68
CA GLU A 595 15.06 22.41 -60.12
C GLU A 595 16.53 22.02 -60.37
N LEU A 596 17.11 21.18 -59.51
CA LEU A 596 18.48 20.67 -59.68
C LEU A 596 18.65 19.79 -60.92
N VAL A 597 17.63 18.98 -61.25
CA VAL A 597 17.64 18.18 -62.49
C VAL A 597 17.67 19.10 -63.71
N VAL A 598 16.83 20.14 -63.74
CA VAL A 598 16.80 21.13 -64.83
C VAL A 598 18.14 21.87 -64.95
N LEU A 599 18.73 22.28 -63.83
CA LEU A 599 20.04 22.93 -63.79
C LEU A 599 21.16 22.02 -64.30
N ARG A 600 21.14 20.73 -63.93
CA ARG A 600 22.11 19.72 -64.41
C ARG A 600 22.00 19.53 -65.92
N GLU A 601 20.79 19.51 -66.45
CA GLU A 601 20.57 19.38 -67.90
C GLU A 601 21.07 20.61 -68.66
N ARG A 602 20.79 21.83 -68.17
CA ARG A 602 21.34 23.08 -68.75
C ARG A 602 22.86 23.12 -68.68
N PHE A 603 23.46 22.68 -67.57
CA PHE A 603 24.91 22.61 -67.44
C PHE A 603 25.52 21.60 -68.43
N SER A 604 24.86 20.46 -68.65
CA SER A 604 25.26 19.47 -69.66
C SER A 604 25.21 20.07 -71.08
N GLN A 605 24.15 20.80 -71.42
CA GLN A 605 24.02 21.49 -72.71
C GLN A 605 25.13 22.54 -72.91
N CYS A 606 25.40 23.36 -71.90
CA CYS A 606 26.47 24.36 -71.96
C CYS A 606 27.86 23.71 -72.10
N ASN A 607 28.09 22.56 -71.45
CA ASN A 607 29.32 21.79 -71.64
C ASN A 607 29.44 21.23 -73.06
N LEU A 608 28.34 20.76 -73.65
CA LEU A 608 28.33 20.26 -75.02
C LEU A 608 28.65 21.39 -76.01
N GLU A 609 28.05 22.56 -75.84
CA GLU A 609 28.37 23.76 -76.62
C GLU A 609 29.84 24.16 -76.46
N ARG A 610 30.36 24.18 -75.23
CA ARG A 610 31.78 24.43 -74.96
C ARG A 610 32.67 23.44 -75.72
N THR A 611 32.34 22.14 -75.72
CA THR A 611 33.12 21.14 -76.47
C THR A 611 33.05 21.33 -77.98
N ARG A 612 31.89 21.73 -78.53
CA ARG A 612 31.73 22.07 -79.95
C ARG A 612 32.59 23.27 -80.31
N ILE A 613 32.52 24.35 -79.52
CA ILE A 613 33.35 25.54 -79.71
C ILE A 613 34.84 25.18 -79.68
N PHE A 614 35.28 24.33 -78.75
CA PHE A 614 36.67 23.85 -78.71
C PHE A 614 37.07 23.02 -79.94
N GLN A 615 36.16 22.20 -80.48
CA GLN A 615 36.39 21.45 -81.72
C GLN A 615 36.49 22.40 -82.92
N ASP A 616 35.59 23.38 -83.03
CA ASP A 616 35.61 24.41 -84.07
C ASP A 616 36.88 25.26 -84.00
N LEU A 617 37.37 25.58 -82.79
CA LEU A 617 38.63 26.28 -82.60
C LEU A 617 39.83 25.44 -83.04
N ARG A 618 39.82 24.13 -82.78
CA ARG A 618 40.85 23.20 -83.28
C ARG A 618 40.83 23.03 -84.78
N THR A 619 39.65 22.94 -85.41
CA THR A 619 39.54 22.82 -86.87
C THR A 619 39.98 24.12 -87.54
N LEU A 620 39.64 25.28 -86.96
CA LEU A 620 40.15 26.58 -87.40
C LEU A 620 41.67 26.67 -87.26
N GLN A 621 42.25 26.25 -86.13
CA GLN A 621 43.72 26.20 -85.95
C GLN A 621 44.40 25.23 -86.92
N ALA A 622 43.79 24.08 -87.21
CA ALA A 622 44.31 23.12 -88.19
C ALA A 622 44.24 23.69 -89.63
N SER A 623 43.15 24.40 -89.95
CA SER A 623 42.99 25.07 -91.25
C SER A 623 43.95 26.26 -91.40
N SER A 624 44.20 27.03 -90.34
CA SER A 624 45.21 28.10 -90.36
C SER A 624 46.62 27.53 -90.43
N GLY A 625 46.88 26.40 -89.77
CA GLY A 625 48.13 25.64 -89.88
C GLY A 625 48.41 25.16 -91.31
N GLN A 626 47.38 24.68 -92.01
CA GLN A 626 47.46 24.32 -93.43
C GLN A 626 47.63 25.53 -94.34
N ILE A 627 47.03 26.68 -94.01
CA ILE A 627 47.26 27.95 -94.74
C ILE A 627 48.69 28.47 -94.51
N THR A 628 49.29 28.23 -93.34
CA THR A 628 50.71 28.56 -93.10
C THR A 628 51.69 27.58 -93.75
N SER A 629 51.28 26.33 -94.03
CA SER A 629 52.12 25.36 -94.77
C SER A 629 51.93 25.42 -96.29
N ALA A 630 50.83 26.00 -96.78
CA ALA A 630 50.54 26.18 -98.20
C ALA A 630 50.61 27.67 -98.59
N LYS A 631 51.72 28.05 -99.23
CA LYS A 631 52.11 29.37 -99.76
C LYS A 631 52.80 30.31 -98.78
N LEU A 632 54.08 30.00 -98.54
CA LEU A 632 55.13 31.02 -98.61
C LEU A 632 55.35 31.43 -100.08
N MET A 633 54.36 32.08 -100.67
CA MET A 633 54.52 32.85 -101.91
C MET A 633 53.41 33.89 -101.91
N MET A 634 53.75 35.11 -101.49
CA MET A 634 53.26 36.40 -102.00
C MET A 634 53.59 37.52 -100.99
N PRO A 635 54.76 38.19 -101.10
CA PRO A 635 55.11 39.35 -100.27
C PRO A 635 54.19 40.58 -100.47
N GLY A 636 53.32 40.60 -101.47
CA GLY A 636 52.50 41.76 -101.82
C GLY A 636 51.24 41.97 -100.96
N LEU A 637 50.64 40.90 -100.43
CA LEU A 637 49.36 40.98 -99.70
C LEU A 637 49.52 41.48 -98.25
N VAL A 638 50.66 41.19 -97.62
CA VAL A 638 50.98 41.68 -96.27
C VAL A 638 51.21 43.19 -96.26
N LEU A 639 51.81 43.74 -97.33
CA LEU A 639 52.00 45.18 -97.46
C LEU A 639 50.67 45.92 -97.66
N MET A 640 49.75 45.35 -98.45
CA MET A 640 48.43 45.95 -98.67
C MET A 640 47.56 45.94 -97.41
N LEU A 641 47.59 44.87 -96.62
CA LEU A 641 46.86 44.80 -95.35
C LEU A 641 47.47 45.71 -94.27
N ALA A 642 48.80 45.87 -94.23
CA ALA A 642 49.46 46.82 -93.33
C ALA A 642 49.13 48.28 -93.68
N ILE A 643 49.05 48.62 -94.97
CA ILE A 643 48.62 49.96 -95.43
C ILE A 643 47.15 50.20 -95.10
N PHE A 644 46.28 49.19 -95.25
CA PHE A 644 44.86 49.32 -94.90
C PHE A 644 44.64 49.49 -93.39
N LEU A 645 45.38 48.74 -92.55
CA LEU A 645 45.34 48.91 -91.09
C LEU A 645 45.93 50.26 -90.65
N PHE A 646 46.95 50.76 -91.33
CA PHE A 646 47.53 52.08 -91.03
C PHE A 646 46.58 53.23 -91.43
N MET A 647 45.86 53.10 -92.54
CA MET A 647 44.82 54.08 -92.92
C MET A 647 43.58 54.02 -92.01
N TRP A 648 43.23 52.85 -91.48
CA TRP A 648 42.10 52.71 -90.56
C TRP A 648 42.40 53.24 -89.15
N LEU A 649 43.65 53.16 -88.69
CA LEU A 649 44.06 53.73 -87.39
C LEU A 649 44.25 55.26 -87.40
N GLN A 650 44.10 55.93 -88.54
CA GLN A 650 44.18 57.40 -88.66
C GLN A 650 42.82 58.09 -88.88
N PHE A 651 41.70 57.38 -88.78
CA PHE A 651 40.35 57.95 -88.83
C PHE A 651 39.57 57.75 -87.53
#